data_AF-A0A957XJS9-F1
#
_entry.id   AF-A0A957XJS9-F1
#
_cell.length_a   1.000
_cell.length_b   1.000
_cell.length_c   1.000
_cell.angle_alpha   90.00
_cell.angle_beta   90.00
_cell.angle_gamma   90.00
#
_symmetry.space_group_name_H-M   'P 1'
#
loop_
_entity.id
_entity.type
_entity.pdbx_description
1 polymer ?
#
loop_
_entity_poly.entity_id
_entity_poly.type
_entity_poly.pdbx_seq_one_letter_code
_entity_poly.pdbx_strand_id
1 'polypeptide(L)'
;MDSFQSLYNQTVFLISNLTWFGMIDLGLVTAAFYFILTLIRRSAFGYMMREILLLGLALFVLTTLLPLPVFDWLVRGILVATLVATPIIFQAQLRRFLERVGRSSGLAQAVRESVSERVIPEITHAVENMVDSRTGALIVLEQNDSLDEIVRTGVSFGGRVTSELLESIFYNGTPLHDGAVLVQGDKVVAAGCVLPLTERLLPAEKRLGTRHRAAVGMCETSDAFVIVVSEETGQLGVAQQGNLYRPLSLLELREKMLDFYGSSSRPAKPFSLWTLLGDLLKQIWHPDISFKPKDILLNLGLLFVALLLSLIVWSFVIEQTNPFQLARVEEIALRIENLPSDMRIIPPPPETVSAVIQTTNDLLPTLRPSSFQATATLARTAPGLYRLPIEINSGVSQVLVVSVDPATLDIELAPIISRTIPIQVNIPDEQNLPTAYELVGIPTAVPSEVKIVGPAPIVEKVEQVETSISLANATTSIRETRPLRVLDERGQEVFGVEIQPNQAQINANIQPKLNAREVSVQANVTGQPPQGYQLSNLSVTPANVTLQGSIDQLAELGGVITTLPVDVSQATGNFDVQIPLDLPSSLQALDDNGAPARHVKVTVGITPRAGNLAITRNVDPIGATRNLTISIEPSSVDLLLNGAQPLLNEIRSNPDLVHVTLDASGLRRGQQINMAPTFVGPDGVEVQFVPASVLVIVD
;
A
#
# COMPACT_ATOMS: atom_id res chain seq x y z
N MET A 1 31.03 -17.96 -5.91
CA MET A 1 30.98 -17.27 -7.22
C MET A 1 29.98 -16.12 -7.17
N ASP A 2 28.82 -16.33 -6.55
CA ASP A 2 27.69 -15.38 -6.55
C ASP A 2 27.98 -14.00 -5.95
N SER A 3 28.80 -13.90 -4.89
CA SER A 3 29.16 -12.61 -4.28
C SER A 3 30.07 -11.75 -5.15
N PHE A 4 30.92 -12.37 -5.97
CA PHE A 4 31.79 -11.63 -6.89
C PHE A 4 31.00 -11.15 -8.12
N GLN A 5 30.05 -11.97 -8.56
CA GLN A 5 29.14 -11.62 -9.65
C GLN A 5 28.15 -10.53 -9.23
N SER A 6 27.65 -10.55 -7.99
CA SER A 6 26.83 -9.48 -7.45
C SER A 6 27.60 -8.17 -7.32
N LEU A 7 28.84 -8.20 -6.81
CA LEU A 7 29.69 -7.01 -6.73
C LEU A 7 30.05 -6.47 -8.13
N TYR A 8 30.34 -7.34 -9.09
CA TYR A 8 30.61 -6.94 -10.47
C TYR A 8 29.37 -6.32 -11.12
N ASN A 9 28.21 -6.95 -11.01
CA ASN A 9 26.96 -6.42 -11.55
C ASN A 9 26.58 -5.09 -10.88
N GLN A 10 26.78 -4.98 -9.57
CA GLN A 10 26.51 -3.76 -8.81
C GLN A 10 27.46 -2.62 -9.22
N THR A 11 28.75 -2.90 -9.40
CA THR A 11 29.74 -1.90 -9.86
C THR A 11 29.52 -1.48 -11.30
N VAL A 12 29.28 -2.42 -12.22
CA VAL A 12 28.95 -2.12 -13.63
C VAL A 12 27.66 -1.31 -13.72
N PHE A 13 26.63 -1.66 -12.95
CA PHE A 13 25.36 -0.92 -12.90
C PHE A 13 25.53 0.49 -12.35
N LEU A 14 26.29 0.67 -11.26
CA LEU A 14 26.55 1.99 -10.67
C LEU A 14 27.28 2.91 -11.65
N ILE A 15 28.25 2.35 -12.40
CA ILE A 15 29.01 3.09 -13.42
C ILE A 15 28.12 3.40 -14.63
N SER A 16 27.31 2.46 -15.10
CA SER A 16 26.43 2.66 -16.26
C SER A 16 25.30 3.64 -16.00
N ASN A 17 24.95 3.87 -14.73
CA ASN A 17 23.82 4.71 -14.31
C ASN A 17 24.21 5.96 -13.52
N LEU A 18 25.46 6.39 -13.65
CA LEU A 18 25.95 7.61 -13.03
C LEU A 18 25.25 8.84 -13.64
N THR A 19 24.28 9.39 -12.90
CA THR A 19 23.57 10.60 -13.33
C THR A 19 24.50 11.82 -13.28
N TRP A 20 24.18 12.86 -14.05
CA TRP A 20 24.88 14.14 -13.98
C TRP A 20 24.90 14.72 -12.56
N PHE A 21 23.79 14.61 -11.82
CA PHE A 21 23.72 14.98 -10.41
C PHE A 21 24.63 14.12 -9.53
N GLY A 22 24.74 12.81 -9.80
CA GLY A 22 25.66 11.91 -9.11
C GLY A 22 27.12 12.27 -9.31
N MET A 23 27.51 12.76 -10.50
CA MET A 23 28.86 13.28 -10.74
C MET A 23 29.16 14.54 -9.94
N ILE A 24 28.18 15.46 -9.84
CA ILE A 24 28.30 16.66 -9.00
C ILE A 24 28.41 16.28 -7.52
N ASP A 25 27.57 15.35 -7.06
CA ASP A 25 27.55 14.85 -5.68
C ASP A 25 28.91 14.24 -5.30
N LEU A 26 29.43 13.33 -6.12
CA LEU A 26 30.76 12.72 -5.94
C LEU A 26 31.87 13.78 -5.92
N GLY A 27 31.80 14.77 -6.81
CA GLY A 27 32.76 15.88 -6.86
C GLY A 27 32.76 16.70 -5.57
N LEU A 28 31.58 17.05 -5.05
CA LEU A 28 31.42 17.81 -3.81
C LEU A 28 31.89 17.04 -2.58
N VAL A 29 31.56 15.75 -2.49
CA VAL A 29 32.02 14.87 -1.41
C VAL A 29 33.54 14.73 -1.45
N THR A 30 34.13 14.57 -2.63
CA THR A 30 35.60 14.53 -2.81
C THR A 30 36.24 15.84 -2.37
N ALA A 31 35.67 16.99 -2.75
CA ALA A 31 36.14 18.31 -2.33
C ALA A 31 36.06 18.48 -0.80
N ALA A 32 34.98 18.00 -0.17
CA ALA A 32 34.80 18.06 1.28
C ALA A 32 35.83 17.18 2.03
N PHE A 33 36.04 15.93 1.60
CA PHE A 33 37.09 15.07 2.17
C PHE A 33 38.48 15.66 1.99
N TYR A 34 38.78 16.19 0.80
CA TYR A 34 40.06 16.85 0.53
C TYR A 34 40.27 18.05 1.48
N PHE A 35 39.24 18.87 1.67
CA PHE A 35 39.27 19.98 2.61
C PHE A 35 39.52 19.48 4.03
N ILE A 36 38.76 18.51 4.54
CA ILE A 36 38.91 17.94 5.88
C ILE A 36 40.32 17.38 6.11
N LEU A 37 40.84 16.58 5.17
CA LEU A 37 42.20 16.01 5.27
C LEU A 37 43.28 17.09 5.26
N THR A 38 43.06 18.18 4.52
CA THR A 38 43.97 19.33 4.51
C THR A 38 43.88 20.11 5.83
N LEU A 39 42.70 20.19 6.45
CA LEU A 39 42.49 20.82 7.76
C LEU A 39 43.23 20.05 8.86
N ILE A 40 43.14 18.72 8.88
CA ILE A 40 43.79 17.88 9.90
C ILE A 40 45.32 18.06 9.89
N ARG A 41 45.92 18.34 8.72
CA ARG A 41 47.36 18.63 8.62
C ARG A 41 47.79 19.99 9.17
N ARG A 42 46.88 20.94 9.41
CA ARG A 42 47.22 22.26 9.99
C ARG A 42 47.15 22.22 11.52
N SER A 43 48.26 22.51 12.18
CA SER A 43 48.46 22.36 13.64
C SER A 43 47.80 23.43 14.53
N ALA A 44 46.82 24.21 14.05
CA ALA A 44 46.31 25.38 14.78
C ALA A 44 44.80 25.29 15.11
N PHE A 45 44.45 24.48 16.12
CA PHE A 45 43.07 24.25 16.57
C PHE A 45 42.33 25.49 17.14
N GLY A 46 42.99 26.61 17.41
CA GLY A 46 42.39 27.76 18.11
C GLY A 46 41.44 28.64 17.29
N TYR A 47 41.62 28.73 15.96
CA TYR A 47 40.92 29.71 15.11
C TYR A 47 40.01 29.08 14.03
N MET A 48 39.88 27.76 14.00
CA MET A 48 39.30 27.02 12.86
C MET A 48 37.78 26.78 12.94
N MET A 49 37.16 26.96 14.11
CA MET A 49 35.77 26.55 14.31
C MET A 49 34.75 27.44 13.60
N ARG A 50 35.03 28.74 13.43
CA ARG A 50 34.15 29.66 12.68
C ARG A 50 34.04 29.26 11.21
N GLU A 51 35.17 28.95 10.59
CA GLU A 51 35.27 28.56 9.18
C GLU A 51 34.48 27.28 8.92
N ILE A 52 34.63 26.28 9.79
CA ILE A 52 33.91 25.00 9.71
C ILE A 52 32.39 25.22 9.89
N LEU A 53 31.99 26.10 10.82
CA LEU A 53 30.57 26.36 11.09
C LEU A 53 29.89 27.15 9.97
N LEU A 54 30.53 28.20 9.45
CA LEU A 54 30.01 29.00 8.34
C LEU A 54 30.00 28.22 7.03
N LEU A 55 31.06 27.46 6.74
CA LEU A 55 31.12 26.58 5.58
C LEU A 55 30.07 25.47 5.69
N GLY A 56 29.95 24.82 6.86
CA GLY A 56 28.94 23.81 7.11
C GLY A 56 27.51 24.34 6.92
N LEU A 57 27.23 25.56 7.38
CA LEU A 57 25.95 26.22 7.19
C LEU A 57 25.68 26.57 5.72
N ALA A 58 26.65 27.12 5.01
CA ALA A 58 26.51 27.44 3.58
C ALA A 58 26.27 26.18 2.73
N LEU A 59 26.99 25.10 3.03
CA LEU A 59 26.84 23.81 2.37
C LEU A 59 25.51 23.13 2.72
N PHE A 60 25.02 23.29 3.95
CA PHE A 60 23.69 22.83 4.35
C PHE A 60 22.56 23.55 3.59
N VAL A 61 22.69 24.85 3.36
CA VAL A 61 21.72 25.58 2.51
C VAL A 61 21.80 25.07 1.07
N LEU A 62 23.00 24.78 0.55
CA LEU A 62 23.17 24.24 -0.80
C LEU A 62 22.47 22.87 -0.98
N THR A 63 22.55 21.97 0.01
CA THR A 63 21.88 20.66 -0.04
C THR A 63 20.35 20.74 0.00
N THR A 64 19.77 21.85 0.49
CA THR A 64 18.31 22.04 0.42
C THR A 64 17.81 22.44 -0.97
N LEU A 65 18.71 22.89 -1.85
CA LEU A 65 18.36 23.37 -3.20
C LEU A 65 18.61 22.32 -4.29
N LEU A 66 19.45 21.31 -4.02
CA LEU A 66 19.88 20.29 -4.99
C LEU A 66 19.74 18.89 -4.39
N PRO A 67 19.27 17.88 -5.15
CA PRO A 67 19.16 16.50 -4.68
C PRO A 67 20.55 15.83 -4.66
N LEU A 68 21.32 16.09 -3.60
CA LEU A 68 22.67 15.58 -3.40
C LEU A 68 22.70 14.66 -2.16
N PRO A 69 22.20 13.41 -2.28
CA PRO A 69 21.99 12.53 -1.13
C PRO A 69 23.27 12.21 -0.37
N VAL A 70 24.39 11.98 -1.07
CA VAL A 70 25.66 11.61 -0.42
C VAL A 70 26.27 12.80 0.29
N PHE A 71 26.27 13.97 -0.36
CA PHE A 71 26.74 15.21 0.22
C PHE A 71 25.88 15.67 1.41
N ASP A 72 24.55 15.57 1.33
CA ASP A 72 23.65 15.88 2.46
C ASP A 72 23.93 14.96 3.67
N TRP A 73 24.10 13.66 3.43
CA TRP A 73 24.48 12.71 4.48
C TRP A 73 25.80 13.11 5.15
N LEU A 74 26.81 13.46 4.35
CA LEU A 74 28.11 13.91 4.85
C LEU A 74 28.01 15.20 5.67
N VAL A 75 27.30 16.21 5.16
CA VAL A 75 27.13 17.51 5.83
C VAL A 75 26.39 17.34 7.17
N ARG A 76 25.32 16.54 7.22
CA ARG A 76 24.61 16.25 8.49
C ARG A 76 25.52 15.56 9.51
N GLY A 77 26.29 14.57 9.07
CA GLY A 77 27.26 13.89 9.92
C GLY A 77 28.30 14.85 10.50
N ILE A 78 28.86 15.74 9.67
CA ILE A 78 29.82 16.76 10.09
C ILE A 78 29.18 17.77 11.03
N LEU A 79 27.96 18.22 10.78
CA LEU A 79 27.25 19.16 11.64
C LEU A 79 27.02 18.59 13.04
N VAL A 80 26.54 17.34 13.14
CA VAL A 80 26.36 16.65 14.42
C VAL A 80 27.69 16.47 15.13
N ALA A 81 28.73 16.00 14.43
CA ALA A 81 30.06 15.84 15.00
C ALA A 81 30.65 17.17 15.49
N THR A 82 30.45 18.26 14.73
CA THR A 82 30.92 19.60 15.09
C THR A 82 30.18 20.14 16.32
N LEU A 83 28.86 19.94 16.41
CA LEU A 83 28.05 20.37 17.54
C LEU A 83 28.50 19.69 18.84
N VAL A 84 28.85 18.40 18.78
CA VAL A 84 29.39 17.63 19.93
C VAL A 84 30.85 18.00 20.22
N ALA A 85 31.69 18.15 19.19
CA ALA A 85 33.11 18.44 19.36
C ALA A 85 33.37 19.86 19.88
N THR A 86 32.50 20.83 19.56
CA THR A 86 32.67 22.24 19.94
C THR A 86 32.86 22.40 21.46
N PRO A 87 31.94 21.97 22.34
CA PRO A 87 32.15 22.07 23.80
C PRO A 87 33.43 21.37 24.30
N ILE A 88 33.79 20.24 23.70
CA ILE A 88 34.96 19.44 24.10
C ILE A 88 36.26 20.20 23.76
N ILE A 89 36.36 20.71 22.53
CA ILE A 89 37.52 21.48 22.07
C ILE A 89 37.62 22.82 22.82
N PHE A 90 36.48 23.47 23.08
CA PHE A 90 36.42 24.76 23.77
C PHE A 90 36.40 24.67 25.29
N GLN A 91 36.55 23.48 25.88
CA GLN A 91 36.46 23.28 27.33
C GLN A 91 37.39 24.24 28.11
N ALA A 92 38.64 24.42 27.67
CA ALA A 92 39.60 25.29 28.32
C ALA A 92 39.24 26.79 28.22
N GLN A 93 38.64 27.21 27.10
CA GLN A 93 38.28 28.60 26.85
C GLN A 93 36.96 28.97 27.56
N LEU A 94 35.98 28.06 27.52
CA LEU A 94 34.73 28.19 28.25
C LEU A 94 34.99 28.27 29.76
N ARG A 95 35.91 27.44 30.27
CA ARG A 95 36.36 27.51 31.68
C ARG A 95 36.95 28.88 32.02
N ARG A 96 37.94 29.36 31.26
CA ARG A 96 38.58 30.68 31.50
C ARG A 96 37.59 31.84 31.39
N PHE A 97 36.64 31.76 30.45
CA PHE A 97 35.58 32.75 30.29
C PHE A 97 34.65 32.79 31.51
N LEU A 98 34.19 31.62 31.98
CA LEU A 98 33.35 31.52 33.17
C LEU A 98 34.10 31.98 34.43
N GLU A 99 35.40 31.68 34.55
CA GLU A 99 36.27 32.14 35.63
C GLU A 99 36.38 33.68 35.67
N ARG A 100 36.46 34.35 34.50
CA ARG A 100 36.45 35.83 34.40
C ARG A 100 35.08 36.44 34.72
N VAL A 101 34.00 35.79 34.31
CA VAL A 101 32.63 36.26 34.59
C VAL A 101 32.29 36.11 36.07
N GLY A 102 32.78 35.06 36.74
CA GLY A 102 32.50 34.78 38.15
C GLY A 102 33.22 35.68 39.17
N ARG A 103 34.32 36.37 38.81
CA ARG A 103 35.12 37.21 39.72
C ARG A 103 34.83 38.71 39.64
N SER A 104 33.90 39.15 38.79
CA SER A 104 33.50 40.56 38.64
C SER A 104 32.44 41.05 39.64
N SER A 105 32.10 40.24 40.67
CA SER A 105 31.16 40.64 41.71
C SER A 105 31.78 41.67 42.68
N GLY A 106 31.10 42.78 42.94
CA GLY A 106 31.57 43.92 43.75
C GLY A 106 32.06 43.65 45.18
N LEU A 107 31.99 42.42 45.69
CA LEU A 107 32.58 42.00 46.98
C LEU A 107 34.12 41.97 46.94
N ALA A 108 34.74 41.66 45.80
CA ALA A 108 36.20 41.67 45.64
C ALA A 108 36.79 43.09 45.59
N GLN A 109 35.96 44.09 45.26
CA GLN A 109 36.34 45.50 45.12
C GLN A 109 36.64 46.14 46.49
N ALA A 110 35.77 45.93 47.48
CA ALA A 110 35.89 46.55 48.81
C ALA A 110 37.09 46.02 49.62
N VAL A 111 37.50 44.77 49.38
CA VAL A 111 38.67 44.18 50.04
C VAL A 111 39.97 44.76 49.50
N ARG A 112 40.07 45.03 48.18
CA ARG A 112 41.28 45.56 47.53
C ARG A 112 41.61 47.00 47.94
N GLU A 113 40.60 47.84 48.20
CA GLU A 113 40.77 49.23 48.61
C GLU A 113 41.38 49.35 50.02
N SER A 114 40.98 48.47 50.96
CA SER A 114 41.55 48.41 52.32
C SER A 114 42.99 47.87 52.40
N VAL A 115 43.45 47.22 51.33
CA VAL A 115 44.79 46.63 51.19
C VAL A 115 45.76 47.66 50.59
N SER A 116 45.32 48.44 49.60
CA SER A 116 46.16 49.47 48.97
C SER A 116 46.62 50.57 49.91
N GLU A 117 45.78 51.01 50.85
CA GLU A 117 46.16 52.04 51.84
C GLU A 117 47.32 51.59 52.74
N ARG A 118 47.46 50.29 52.99
CA ARG A 118 48.48 49.72 53.89
C ARG A 118 49.73 49.24 53.16
N VAL A 119 49.59 48.67 51.97
CA VAL A 119 50.69 48.00 51.26
C VAL A 119 51.54 48.99 50.45
N ILE A 120 50.92 50.01 49.84
CA ILE A 120 51.63 50.96 48.98
C ILE A 120 52.72 51.74 49.75
N PRO A 121 52.47 52.30 50.94
CA PRO A 121 53.50 53.02 51.70
C PRO A 121 54.69 52.12 52.07
N GLU A 122 54.43 50.90 52.53
CA GLU A 122 55.46 49.94 52.96
C GLU A 122 56.37 49.52 51.81
N ILE A 123 55.80 49.20 50.64
CA ILE A 123 56.58 48.84 49.45
C ILE A 123 57.36 50.05 48.92
N THR A 124 56.74 51.23 48.89
CA THR A 124 57.40 52.45 48.38
C THR A 124 58.61 52.80 49.26
N HIS A 125 58.46 52.72 50.59
CA HIS A 125 59.54 52.98 51.54
C HIS A 125 60.68 51.96 51.42
N ALA A 126 60.37 50.66 51.31
CA ALA A 126 61.38 49.63 51.08
C ALA A 126 62.15 49.86 49.77
N VAL A 127 61.42 50.20 48.69
CA VAL A 127 62.01 50.44 47.37
C VAL A 127 62.89 51.68 47.38
N GLU A 128 62.50 52.74 48.07
CA GLU A 128 63.33 53.94 48.28
C GLU A 128 64.68 53.59 48.91
N ASN A 129 64.66 52.85 50.03
CA ASN A 129 65.88 52.41 50.71
C ASN A 129 66.73 51.47 49.83
N MET A 130 66.12 50.60 49.04
CA MET A 130 66.82 49.69 48.12
C MET A 130 67.43 50.42 46.91
N VAL A 131 66.77 51.46 46.41
CA VAL A 131 67.31 52.34 45.36
C VAL A 131 68.54 53.09 45.87
N ASP A 132 68.45 53.68 47.06
CA ASP A 132 69.54 54.45 47.69
C ASP A 132 70.77 53.58 48.01
N SER A 133 70.53 52.38 48.55
CA SER A 133 71.57 51.39 48.87
C SER A 133 72.06 50.58 47.66
N ARG A 134 71.44 50.75 46.48
CA ARG A 134 71.65 49.92 45.27
C ARG A 134 71.48 48.42 45.51
N THR A 135 70.51 48.06 46.34
CA THR A 135 70.13 46.66 46.59
C THR A 135 69.19 46.17 45.48
N GLY A 136 69.51 45.05 44.85
CA GLY A 136 68.69 44.46 43.80
C GLY A 136 67.38 43.87 44.35
N ALA A 137 66.24 44.26 43.78
CA ALA A 137 64.94 43.82 44.25
C ALA A 137 64.04 43.35 43.10
N LEU A 138 63.19 42.37 43.40
CA LEU A 138 62.19 41.85 42.46
C LEU A 138 60.91 41.46 43.21
N ILE A 139 59.92 42.37 43.21
CA ILE A 139 58.67 42.22 43.98
C ILE A 139 57.52 42.02 43.00
N VAL A 140 56.79 40.92 43.14
CA VAL A 140 55.65 40.54 42.30
C VAL A 140 54.37 40.71 43.10
N LEU A 141 53.48 41.57 42.61
CA LEU A 141 52.14 41.76 43.18
C LEU A 141 51.14 40.95 42.35
N GLU A 142 50.46 40.01 43.00
CA GLU A 142 49.40 39.23 42.37
C GLU A 142 48.15 40.08 42.08
N GLN A 143 47.55 39.88 40.91
CA GLN A 143 46.31 40.55 40.52
C GLN A 143 45.13 39.56 40.41
N ASN A 144 44.73 39.14 39.21
CA ASN A 144 43.60 38.23 39.02
C ASN A 144 44.02 36.81 38.63
N ASP A 145 45.17 36.68 37.98
CA ASP A 145 45.77 35.38 37.68
C ASP A 145 46.45 34.84 38.95
N SER A 146 46.06 33.63 39.36
CA SER A 146 46.66 32.97 40.52
C SER A 146 48.11 32.61 40.23
N LEU A 147 49.02 33.03 41.11
CA LEU A 147 50.45 32.77 40.98
C LEU A 147 50.92 31.59 41.85
N ASP A 148 50.01 30.70 42.26
CA ASP A 148 50.30 29.58 43.15
C ASP A 148 51.41 28.66 42.63
N GLU A 149 51.56 28.55 41.31
CA GLU A 149 52.65 27.79 40.69
C GLU A 149 54.01 28.42 40.96
N ILE A 150 54.09 29.75 40.93
CA ILE A 150 55.29 30.52 41.26
C ILE A 150 55.55 30.50 42.77
N VAL A 151 54.50 30.63 43.59
CA VAL A 151 54.60 30.52 45.07
C VAL A 151 55.29 29.22 45.48
N ARG A 152 54.95 28.10 44.82
CA ARG A 152 55.54 26.77 45.10
C ARG A 152 57.03 26.66 44.79
N THR A 153 57.59 27.55 43.96
CA THR A 153 59.03 27.55 43.64
C THR A 153 59.87 28.22 44.72
N GLY A 154 59.28 29.12 45.50
CA GLY A 154 59.97 29.86 46.56
C GLY A 154 59.81 29.23 47.94
N VAL A 155 60.42 29.87 48.93
CA VAL A 155 60.20 29.55 50.34
C VAL A 155 58.90 30.22 50.78
N SER A 156 57.92 29.42 51.18
CA SER A 156 56.64 29.94 51.67
C SER A 156 56.87 30.86 52.88
N PHE A 157 56.28 32.03 52.80
CA PHE A 157 56.39 33.11 53.76
C PHE A 157 54.98 33.48 54.22
N GLY A 158 54.81 33.89 55.47
CA GLY A 158 53.50 34.17 56.06
C GLY A 158 53.39 35.56 56.69
N GLY A 159 54.34 36.45 56.38
CA GLY A 159 54.45 37.76 57.00
C GLY A 159 53.54 38.79 56.35
N ARG A 160 53.12 39.79 57.14
CA ARG A 160 52.51 41.01 56.59
C ARG A 160 53.57 41.80 55.83
N VAL A 161 53.15 42.52 54.79
CA VAL A 161 54.05 43.43 54.07
C VAL A 161 54.45 44.58 55.00
N THR A 162 55.75 44.65 55.32
CA THR A 162 56.38 45.81 55.99
C THR A 162 57.68 46.13 55.28
N SER A 163 58.11 47.39 55.35
CA SER A 163 59.34 47.83 54.68
C SER A 163 60.58 47.08 55.19
N GLU A 164 60.69 46.88 56.51
CA GLU A 164 61.81 46.15 57.13
C GLU A 164 61.87 44.70 56.69
N LEU A 165 60.71 44.06 56.47
CA LEU A 165 60.65 42.68 55.99
C LEU A 165 61.17 42.59 54.55
N LEU A 166 60.72 43.48 53.67
CA LEU A 166 61.16 43.49 52.27
C LEU A 166 62.65 43.77 52.16
N GLU A 167 63.15 44.76 52.90
CA GLU A 167 64.59 45.08 52.96
C GLU A 167 65.40 43.91 53.49
N SER A 168 64.91 43.21 54.52
CA SER A 168 65.57 42.02 55.07
C SER A 168 65.64 40.86 54.07
N ILE A 169 64.59 40.66 53.27
CA ILE A 169 64.59 39.61 52.24
C ILE A 169 65.64 39.90 51.18
N PHE A 170 65.75 41.15 50.71
CA PHE A 170 66.68 41.53 49.65
C PHE A 170 68.10 41.87 50.14
N TYR A 171 68.36 41.85 51.45
CA TYR A 171 69.69 42.11 51.99
C TYR A 171 70.74 41.13 51.44
N ASN A 172 71.86 41.68 50.94
CA ASN A 172 72.95 40.91 50.37
C ASN A 172 73.62 40.02 51.43
N GLY A 173 73.34 38.72 51.39
CA GLY A 173 73.83 37.74 52.35
C GLY A 173 72.75 36.82 52.94
N THR A 174 71.45 37.07 52.66
CA THR A 174 70.38 36.16 53.04
C THR A 174 70.16 35.07 51.97
N PRO A 175 69.68 33.86 52.29
CA PRO A 175 69.33 32.88 51.26
C PRO A 175 68.13 33.29 50.37
N LEU A 176 67.36 34.31 50.78
CA LEU A 176 66.10 34.71 50.14
C LEU A 176 66.23 35.84 49.11
N HIS A 177 67.37 36.55 49.08
CA HIS A 177 67.59 37.68 48.16
C HIS A 177 67.73 37.27 46.68
N ASP A 178 67.96 35.97 46.41
CA ASP A 178 68.12 35.41 45.07
C ASP A 178 66.78 34.87 44.55
N GLY A 179 66.01 35.74 43.92
CA GLY A 179 64.70 35.43 43.36
C GLY A 179 63.67 36.53 43.59
N ALA A 180 62.41 36.22 43.32
CA ALA A 180 61.30 37.14 43.50
C ALA A 180 60.60 36.96 44.83
N VAL A 181 60.10 38.07 45.36
CA VAL A 181 59.14 38.08 46.47
C VAL A 181 57.74 38.19 45.91
N LEU A 182 56.86 37.30 46.34
CA LEU A 182 55.47 37.29 45.91
C LEU A 182 54.56 37.86 47.00
N VAL A 183 53.77 38.86 46.65
CA VAL A 183 52.82 39.53 47.53
C VAL A 183 51.40 39.25 47.06
N GLN A 184 50.59 38.68 47.95
CA GLN A 184 49.16 38.47 47.74
C GLN A 184 48.40 39.28 48.80
N GLY A 185 47.64 40.28 48.37
CA GLY A 185 46.93 41.17 49.28
C GLY A 185 47.90 41.94 50.18
N ASP A 186 47.76 41.79 51.51
CA ASP A 186 48.60 42.43 52.53
C ASP A 186 49.72 41.53 53.08
N LYS A 187 50.00 40.40 52.42
CA LYS A 187 50.99 39.41 52.87
C LYS A 187 52.03 39.10 51.82
N VAL A 188 53.26 38.90 52.30
CA VAL A 188 54.32 38.24 51.54
C VAL A 188 54.10 36.73 51.69
N VAL A 189 53.75 36.05 50.58
CA VAL A 189 53.38 34.63 50.58
C VAL A 189 54.52 33.69 50.23
N ALA A 190 55.54 34.19 49.53
CA ALA A 190 56.78 33.47 49.27
C ALA A 190 57.92 34.43 48.93
N ALA A 191 59.16 33.99 49.18
CA ALA A 191 60.39 34.70 48.81
C ALA A 191 61.37 33.73 48.13
N GLY A 192 62.30 34.27 47.33
CA GLY A 192 63.20 33.43 46.52
C GLY A 192 62.49 32.66 45.40
N CYS A 193 61.37 33.16 44.90
CA CYS A 193 60.61 32.50 43.83
C CYS A 193 61.35 32.59 42.50
N VAL A 194 61.31 31.53 41.71
CA VAL A 194 61.91 31.49 40.37
C VAL A 194 60.87 31.92 39.34
N LEU A 195 61.12 33.04 38.65
CA LEU A 195 60.22 33.54 37.60
C LEU A 195 60.67 33.08 36.21
N PRO A 196 59.73 32.91 35.26
CA PRO A 196 60.07 32.68 33.86
C PRO A 196 60.79 33.91 33.27
N LEU A 197 61.80 33.66 32.43
CA LEU A 197 62.54 34.70 31.72
C LEU A 197 61.92 34.94 30.35
N THR A 198 61.71 36.20 29.96
CA THR A 198 61.28 36.51 28.60
C THR A 198 62.33 36.09 27.57
N GLU A 199 61.85 35.50 26.46
CA GLU A 199 62.63 35.20 25.25
C GLU A 199 62.57 36.35 24.23
N ARG A 200 61.74 37.38 24.49
CA ARG A 200 61.61 38.54 23.61
C ARG A 200 62.91 39.35 23.63
N LEU A 201 63.42 39.67 22.44
CA LEU A 201 64.47 40.67 22.25
C LEU A 201 63.91 42.04 22.65
N LEU A 202 64.12 42.42 23.91
CA LEU A 202 63.76 43.75 24.41
C LEU A 202 64.68 44.81 23.77
N PRO A 203 64.19 46.05 23.54
CA PRO A 203 64.95 47.10 22.85
C PRO A 203 66.39 47.27 23.39
N ALA A 204 67.34 47.30 22.45
CA ALA A 204 68.78 47.04 22.65
C ALA A 204 69.60 48.13 23.40
N GLU A 205 68.98 49.09 24.09
CA GLU A 205 69.70 50.29 24.53
C GLU A 205 70.33 50.26 25.94
N LYS A 206 70.26 49.17 26.73
CA LYS A 206 71.02 49.08 28.00
C LYS A 206 71.03 47.66 28.56
N ARG A 207 72.19 47.17 28.99
CA ARG A 207 72.43 45.91 29.74
C ARG A 207 71.27 45.63 30.73
N LEU A 208 70.38 44.72 30.37
CA LEU A 208 69.27 44.28 31.23
C LEU A 208 69.73 43.03 32.00
N GLY A 209 69.76 43.12 33.33
CA GLY A 209 70.04 41.97 34.19
C GLY A 209 68.91 40.93 34.16
N THR A 210 69.20 39.75 34.73
CA THR A 210 68.26 38.61 34.82
C THR A 210 66.95 38.98 35.52
N ARG A 211 66.97 39.81 36.57
CA ARG A 211 65.77 40.31 37.26
C ARG A 211 64.81 41.10 36.36
N HIS A 212 65.33 41.88 35.41
CA HIS A 212 64.48 42.61 34.46
C HIS A 212 63.80 41.68 33.46
N ARG A 213 64.53 40.66 32.98
CA ARG A 213 63.98 39.64 32.08
C ARG A 213 62.93 38.78 32.79
N ALA A 214 63.17 38.47 34.06
CA ALA A 214 62.23 37.76 34.93
C ALA A 214 60.96 38.59 35.17
N ALA A 215 61.09 39.90 35.40
CA ALA A 215 59.95 40.80 35.56
C ALA A 215 59.07 40.82 34.30
N VAL A 216 59.67 40.92 33.11
CA VAL A 216 58.92 40.90 31.85
C VAL A 216 58.31 39.53 31.59
N GLY A 217 59.06 38.44 31.78
CA GLY A 217 58.56 37.08 31.55
C GLY A 217 57.36 36.73 32.44
N MET A 218 57.37 37.19 33.70
CA MET A 218 56.22 37.02 34.59
C MET A 218 54.97 37.75 34.08
N CYS A 219 55.13 38.96 33.53
CA CYS A 219 54.01 39.75 33.00
C CYS A 219 53.57 39.33 31.58
N GLU A 220 54.28 38.41 30.91
CA GLU A 220 53.85 37.82 29.64
C GLU A 220 52.82 36.69 29.86
N THR A 221 52.94 35.98 30.98
CA THR A 221 52.09 34.83 31.32
C THR A 221 51.03 35.13 32.37
N SER A 222 51.05 36.32 32.98
CA SER A 222 50.10 36.75 34.01
C SER A 222 49.82 38.25 33.96
N ASP A 223 48.74 38.67 34.63
CA ASP A 223 48.42 40.06 34.90
C ASP A 223 49.15 40.68 36.10
N ALA A 224 50.20 40.04 36.60
CA ALA A 224 50.98 40.51 37.74
C ALA A 224 51.66 41.87 37.49
N PHE A 225 51.80 42.65 38.56
CA PHE A 225 52.57 43.90 38.58
C PHE A 225 53.91 43.65 39.26
N VAL A 226 55.00 43.82 38.52
CA VAL A 226 56.33 43.45 39.01
C VAL A 226 57.21 44.68 39.14
N ILE A 227 57.69 44.94 40.35
CA ILE A 227 58.61 46.02 40.67
C ILE A 227 60.03 45.46 40.63
N VAL A 228 60.95 46.14 39.94
CA VAL A 228 62.35 45.74 39.83
C VAL A 228 63.28 46.89 40.19
N VAL A 229 64.26 46.64 41.06
CA VAL A 229 65.35 47.57 41.38
C VAL A 229 66.66 46.98 40.89
N SER A 230 67.42 47.74 40.11
CA SER A 230 68.69 47.32 39.52
C SER A 230 69.83 47.37 40.54
N GLU A 231 70.50 46.25 40.78
CA GLU A 231 71.69 46.18 41.66
C GLU A 231 72.92 46.90 41.05
N GLU A 232 73.00 46.99 39.73
CA GLU A 232 74.12 47.65 39.04
C GLU A 232 73.98 49.17 39.01
N THR A 233 72.74 49.66 38.88
CA THR A 233 72.47 51.07 38.58
C THR A 233 71.63 51.79 39.62
N GLY A 234 71.03 51.08 40.58
CA GLY A 234 70.05 51.62 41.53
C GLY A 234 68.75 52.08 40.85
N GLN A 235 68.56 51.82 39.56
CA GLN A 235 67.38 52.29 38.83
C GLN A 235 66.14 51.46 39.14
N LEU A 236 65.03 52.15 39.39
CA LEU A 236 63.70 51.57 39.56
C LEU A 236 63.01 51.33 38.21
N GLY A 237 62.37 50.17 38.08
CA GLY A 237 61.55 49.78 36.95
C GLY A 237 60.28 49.05 37.39
N VAL A 238 59.29 49.02 36.50
CA VAL A 238 58.04 48.27 36.68
C VAL A 238 57.76 47.49 35.40
N ALA A 239 57.44 46.20 35.52
CA ALA A 239 56.89 45.41 34.43
C ALA A 239 55.38 45.19 34.65
N GLN A 240 54.61 45.39 33.58
CA GLN A 240 53.17 45.16 33.56
C GLN A 240 52.71 44.86 32.12
N GLN A 241 51.82 43.89 31.92
CA GLN A 241 51.30 43.49 30.60
C GLN A 241 52.40 43.26 29.55
N GLY A 242 53.46 42.54 29.93
CA GLY A 242 54.61 42.23 29.08
C GLY A 242 55.53 43.41 28.72
N ASN A 243 55.31 44.61 29.26
CA ASN A 243 56.11 45.80 29.01
C ASN A 243 56.90 46.22 30.25
N LEU A 244 58.15 46.65 30.05
CA LEU A 244 59.02 47.17 31.09
C LEU A 244 59.11 48.70 30.99
N TYR A 245 58.64 49.39 32.03
CA TYR A 245 58.77 50.83 32.22
C TYR A 245 60.02 51.09 33.07
N ARG A 246 60.96 51.91 32.59
CA ARG A 246 62.16 52.34 33.33
C ARG A 246 62.87 53.53 32.63
N PRO A 247 63.65 54.35 33.35
CA PRO A 247 63.65 54.48 34.81
C PRO A 247 62.33 55.12 35.29
N LEU A 248 61.86 54.75 36.48
CA LEU A 248 60.75 55.44 37.16
C LEU A 248 61.26 56.20 38.39
N SER A 249 60.58 57.30 38.70
CA SER A 249 60.63 57.95 40.02
C SER A 249 59.74 57.21 41.04
N LEU A 250 60.01 57.42 42.33
CA LEU A 250 59.16 56.88 43.41
C LEU A 250 57.72 57.40 43.34
N LEU A 251 57.52 58.64 42.86
CA LEU A 251 56.19 59.20 42.64
C LEU A 251 55.44 58.42 41.55
N GLU A 252 56.08 58.16 40.41
CA GLU A 252 55.48 57.39 39.31
C GLU A 252 55.23 55.92 39.70
N LEU A 253 56.09 55.32 40.54
CA LEU A 253 55.83 54.00 41.11
C LEU A 253 54.56 54.02 41.96
N ARG A 254 54.42 54.99 42.86
CA ARG A 254 53.24 55.13 43.73
C ARG A 254 51.97 55.34 42.91
N GLU A 255 52.01 56.19 41.89
CA GLU A 255 50.88 56.40 40.96
C GLU A 255 50.52 55.11 40.23
N LYS A 256 51.49 54.39 39.69
CA LYS A 256 51.24 53.11 39.00
C LYS A 256 50.72 52.02 39.93
N MET A 257 51.17 51.98 41.18
CA MET A 257 50.62 51.08 42.19
C MET A 257 49.19 51.47 42.57
N LEU A 258 48.89 52.76 42.70
CA LEU A 258 47.53 53.26 42.91
C LEU A 258 46.61 52.90 41.73
N ASP A 259 47.08 53.00 40.49
CA ASP A 259 46.32 52.54 39.31
C ASP A 259 46.13 51.03 39.31
N PHE A 260 47.16 50.26 39.67
CA PHE A 260 47.11 48.80 39.75
C PHE A 260 46.08 48.31 40.79
N TYR A 261 46.03 48.95 41.95
CA TYR A 261 45.06 48.62 43.01
C TYR A 261 43.69 49.31 42.82
N GLY A 262 43.63 50.47 42.15
CA GLY A 262 42.49 51.39 42.11
C GLY A 262 41.73 51.50 40.78
N SER A 263 42.08 50.72 39.75
CA SER A 263 41.39 50.69 38.44
C SER A 263 39.96 50.09 38.48
N SER A 264 39.06 50.60 39.34
CA SER A 264 37.61 50.58 39.05
C SER A 264 36.81 51.75 39.66
N SER A 265 37.39 52.93 39.85
CA SER A 265 36.63 54.16 40.13
C SER A 265 35.96 54.75 38.86
N ARG A 266 35.38 53.91 37.99
CA ARG A 266 34.43 54.33 36.93
C ARG A 266 33.11 53.57 37.11
N PRO A 267 31.95 54.24 37.06
CA PRO A 267 30.67 53.60 37.28
C PRO A 267 30.42 52.50 36.23
N ALA A 268 30.03 51.31 36.69
CA ALA A 268 29.75 50.16 35.85
C ALA A 268 28.59 50.45 34.87
N LYS A 269 28.80 50.19 33.58
CA LYS A 269 27.71 50.12 32.60
C LYS A 269 26.89 48.84 32.82
N PRO A 270 25.56 48.85 32.59
CA PRO A 270 24.72 47.69 32.79
C PRO A 270 25.14 46.54 31.87
N PHE A 271 25.16 45.33 32.42
CA PHE A 271 25.52 44.09 31.76
C PHE A 271 24.61 43.86 30.55
N SER A 272 25.18 43.89 29.33
CA SER A 272 24.48 43.61 28.07
C SER A 272 25.04 42.35 27.43
N LEU A 273 24.18 41.35 27.24
CA LEU A 273 24.49 40.10 26.53
C LEU A 273 24.94 40.36 25.08
N TRP A 274 24.42 41.40 24.43
CA TRP A 274 24.74 41.73 23.04
C TRP A 274 26.13 42.33 22.85
N THR A 275 26.63 43.08 23.84
CA THR A 275 28.02 43.58 23.81
C THR A 275 29.01 42.47 24.14
N LEU A 276 28.66 41.54 25.02
CA LEU A 276 29.45 40.33 25.28
C LEU A 276 29.52 39.41 24.06
N LEU A 277 28.38 39.17 23.40
CA LEU A 277 28.36 38.40 22.14
C LEU A 277 29.16 39.12 21.06
N GLY A 278 29.02 40.45 20.96
CA GLY A 278 29.72 41.29 19.99
C GLY A 278 31.24 41.34 20.18
N ASP A 279 31.72 41.44 21.42
CA ASP A 279 33.16 41.46 21.74
C ASP A 279 33.77 40.06 21.61
N LEU A 280 33.03 39.00 21.96
CA LEU A 280 33.40 37.61 21.71
C LEU A 280 33.47 37.32 20.21
N LEU A 281 32.52 37.83 19.41
CA LEU A 281 32.54 37.75 17.95
C LEU A 281 33.68 38.56 17.31
N LYS A 282 34.01 39.74 17.84
CA LYS A 282 35.14 40.57 17.38
C LYS A 282 36.50 39.94 17.73
N GLN A 283 36.63 39.32 18.89
CA GLN A 283 37.84 38.61 19.31
C GLN A 283 38.08 37.33 18.49
N ILE A 284 37.01 36.76 17.93
CA ILE A 284 37.04 35.63 16.99
C ILE A 284 37.28 36.11 15.53
N TRP A 285 37.18 37.42 15.25
CA TRP A 285 37.33 37.98 13.90
C TRP A 285 38.75 38.47 13.63
N HIS A 286 39.59 37.58 13.06
CA HIS A 286 40.73 38.00 12.24
C HIS A 286 40.55 37.53 10.78
N PRO A 287 40.84 38.37 9.77
CA PRO A 287 40.58 38.07 8.36
C PRO A 287 41.88 37.72 7.64
N ASP A 288 42.41 36.51 7.80
CA ASP A 288 43.55 36.09 6.96
C ASP A 288 43.41 34.63 6.52
N ILE A 289 42.64 34.44 5.46
CA ILE A 289 42.63 33.20 4.68
C ILE A 289 42.65 33.58 3.20
N SER A 290 43.85 33.57 2.62
CA SER A 290 44.02 33.56 1.18
C SER A 290 44.23 32.11 0.73
N PHE A 291 43.20 31.51 0.12
CA PHE A 291 43.34 30.26 -0.61
C PHE A 291 44.22 30.53 -1.84
N LYS A 292 45.45 30.02 -1.85
CA LYS A 292 46.29 30.03 -3.05
C LYS A 292 45.97 28.77 -3.87
N PRO A 293 45.49 28.88 -5.13
CA PRO A 293 45.11 27.73 -5.94
C PRO A 293 46.26 26.75 -6.24
N LYS A 294 47.52 27.17 -6.05
CA LYS A 294 48.71 26.33 -6.27
C LYS A 294 48.87 25.21 -5.22
N ASP A 295 48.29 25.34 -4.02
CA ASP A 295 48.41 24.33 -2.96
C ASP A 295 47.54 23.08 -3.22
N ILE A 296 46.56 23.18 -4.12
CA ILE A 296 45.64 22.10 -4.53
C ILE A 296 46.33 21.08 -5.43
N LEU A 297 47.26 21.56 -6.29
CA LEU A 297 47.98 20.74 -7.27
C LEU A 297 49.21 20.02 -6.70
N LEU A 298 49.80 20.51 -5.59
CA LEU A 298 51.00 19.89 -5.01
C LEU A 298 50.72 18.63 -4.15
N ASN A 299 49.47 18.36 -3.79
CA ASN A 299 49.08 17.25 -2.90
C ASN A 299 48.24 16.18 -3.62
N LEU A 300 48.71 15.70 -4.78
CA LEU A 300 48.00 14.67 -5.57
C LEU A 300 47.65 13.42 -4.74
N GLY A 301 48.53 13.00 -3.83
CA GLY A 301 48.27 11.84 -2.97
C GLY A 301 47.07 12.04 -2.04
N LEU A 302 46.83 13.27 -1.59
CA LEU A 302 45.73 13.61 -0.70
C LEU A 302 44.40 13.67 -1.46
N LEU A 303 44.43 14.16 -2.70
CA LEU A 303 43.29 14.12 -3.61
C LEU A 303 42.89 12.68 -3.95
N PHE A 304 43.86 11.80 -4.19
CA PHE A 304 43.59 10.39 -4.46
C PHE A 304 42.93 9.70 -3.26
N VAL A 305 43.44 9.94 -2.05
CA VAL A 305 42.83 9.42 -0.81
C VAL A 305 41.41 9.97 -0.62
N ALA A 306 41.19 11.27 -0.87
CA ALA A 306 39.87 11.88 -0.79
C ALA A 306 38.88 11.28 -1.79
N LEU A 307 39.32 11.00 -3.02
CA LEU A 307 38.51 10.37 -4.07
C LEU A 307 38.19 8.90 -3.76
N LEU A 308 39.13 8.17 -3.15
CA LEU A 308 38.89 6.81 -2.73
C LEU A 308 37.88 6.76 -1.57
N LEU A 309 38.03 7.64 -0.58
CA LEU A 309 37.06 7.76 0.52
C LEU A 309 35.68 8.21 0.02
N SER A 310 35.64 9.15 -0.93
CA SER A 310 34.37 9.61 -1.51
C SER A 310 33.67 8.49 -2.27
N LEU A 311 34.38 7.68 -3.07
CA LEU A 311 33.79 6.53 -3.77
C LEU A 311 33.21 5.49 -2.81
N ILE A 312 33.91 5.17 -1.71
CA ILE A 312 33.43 4.21 -0.71
C ILE A 312 32.14 4.73 -0.06
N VAL A 313 32.14 5.98 0.41
CA VAL A 313 30.97 6.58 1.05
C VAL A 313 29.83 6.76 0.07
N TRP A 314 30.12 7.19 -1.16
CA TRP A 314 29.14 7.36 -2.22
C TRP A 314 28.44 6.05 -2.55
N SER A 315 29.20 4.95 -2.69
CA SER A 315 28.64 3.60 -2.86
C SER A 315 27.75 3.20 -1.69
N PHE A 316 28.23 3.37 -0.46
CA PHE A 316 27.50 2.98 0.76
C PHE A 316 26.18 3.76 0.94
N VAL A 317 26.21 5.09 0.75
CA VAL A 317 25.04 5.93 0.93
C VAL A 317 24.01 5.70 -0.18
N ILE A 318 24.43 5.49 -1.43
CA ILE A 318 23.50 5.18 -2.52
C ILE A 318 22.80 3.85 -2.29
N GLU A 319 23.53 2.83 -1.83
CA GLU A 319 22.94 1.53 -1.50
C GLU A 319 21.90 1.63 -0.36
N GLN A 320 22.16 2.45 0.65
CA GLN A 320 21.22 2.71 1.75
C GLN A 320 20.00 3.54 1.31
N THR A 321 20.20 4.55 0.45
CA THR A 321 19.14 5.48 0.08
C THR A 321 18.21 4.88 -0.97
N ASN A 322 18.77 4.13 -1.93
CA ASN A 322 18.04 3.53 -3.04
C ASN A 322 18.49 2.08 -3.26
N PRO A 323 18.02 1.14 -2.39
CA PRO A 323 18.39 -0.25 -2.51
C PRO A 323 17.83 -0.86 -3.79
N PHE A 324 18.60 -1.77 -4.38
CA PHE A 324 18.16 -2.58 -5.51
C PHE A 324 17.14 -3.62 -5.05
N GLN A 325 16.05 -3.75 -5.79
CA GLN A 325 15.02 -4.76 -5.53
C GLN A 325 14.75 -5.57 -6.78
N LEU A 326 14.42 -6.84 -6.54
CA LEU A 326 13.88 -7.73 -7.57
C LEU A 326 12.38 -7.51 -7.64
N ALA A 327 11.88 -7.20 -8.84
CA ALA A 327 10.47 -7.05 -9.12
C ALA A 327 10.06 -7.98 -10.25
N ARG A 328 8.85 -8.53 -10.17
CA ARG A 328 8.26 -9.30 -11.27
C ARG A 328 7.39 -8.37 -12.11
N VAL A 329 7.62 -8.36 -13.41
CA VAL A 329 6.80 -7.68 -14.39
C VAL A 329 6.07 -8.74 -15.21
N GLU A 330 4.75 -8.63 -15.22
CA GLU A 330 3.85 -9.51 -15.97
C GLU A 330 3.33 -8.79 -17.22
N GLU A 331 2.71 -9.54 -18.13
CA GLU A 331 2.03 -9.00 -19.31
C GLU A 331 2.93 -8.26 -20.33
N ILE A 332 4.19 -8.68 -20.49
CA ILE A 332 5.09 -8.09 -21.49
C ILE A 332 4.74 -8.67 -22.86
N ALA A 333 4.32 -7.82 -23.80
CA ALA A 333 3.94 -8.25 -25.14
C ALA A 333 5.11 -8.91 -25.90
N LEU A 334 4.90 -10.14 -26.38
CA LEU A 334 5.88 -10.90 -27.15
C LEU A 334 5.73 -10.64 -28.65
N ARG A 335 6.81 -10.21 -29.30
CA ARG A 335 6.88 -10.03 -30.74
C ARG A 335 7.82 -11.04 -31.37
N ILE A 336 7.34 -11.73 -32.40
CA ILE A 336 8.15 -12.65 -33.17
C ILE A 336 8.65 -11.95 -34.43
N GLU A 337 9.97 -11.93 -34.62
CA GLU A 337 10.61 -11.32 -35.77
C GLU A 337 10.93 -12.34 -36.86
N ASN A 338 10.94 -11.88 -38.12
CA ASN A 338 11.24 -12.69 -39.31
C ASN A 338 10.26 -13.84 -39.59
N LEU A 339 8.98 -13.70 -39.20
CA LEU A 339 7.94 -14.68 -39.56
C LEU A 339 7.45 -14.46 -41.01
N PRO A 340 7.57 -15.44 -41.91
CA PRO A 340 7.04 -15.36 -43.28
C PRO A 340 5.50 -15.29 -43.30
N SER A 341 4.92 -14.58 -44.27
CA SER A 341 3.46 -14.41 -44.38
C SER A 341 2.70 -15.68 -44.77
N ASP A 342 3.40 -16.65 -45.36
CA ASP A 342 2.89 -17.94 -45.82
C ASP A 342 3.03 -19.07 -44.78
N MET A 343 3.47 -18.73 -43.56
CA MET A 343 3.70 -19.69 -42.48
C MET A 343 2.96 -19.31 -41.20
N ARG A 344 2.66 -20.31 -40.38
CA ARG A 344 2.05 -20.16 -39.06
C ARG A 344 2.83 -20.96 -38.02
N ILE A 345 2.74 -20.50 -36.78
CA ILE A 345 3.42 -21.06 -35.62
C ILE A 345 2.45 -21.97 -34.87
N ILE A 346 2.88 -23.20 -34.56
CA ILE A 346 2.10 -24.19 -33.82
C ILE A 346 2.92 -24.69 -32.61
N PRO A 347 2.38 -24.70 -31.38
CA PRO A 347 1.15 -24.02 -30.97
C PRO A 347 1.28 -22.49 -31.13
N PRO A 348 0.16 -21.73 -31.15
CA PRO A 348 0.24 -20.28 -31.16
C PRO A 348 1.06 -19.79 -29.95
N PRO A 349 2.01 -18.86 -30.18
CA PRO A 349 2.86 -18.35 -29.12
C PRO A 349 2.03 -17.60 -28.07
N PRO A 350 2.46 -17.55 -26.81
CA PRO A 350 1.79 -16.73 -25.80
C PRO A 350 1.87 -15.26 -26.19
N GLU A 351 0.77 -14.52 -26.04
CA GLU A 351 0.71 -13.08 -26.36
C GLU A 351 1.59 -12.26 -25.41
N THR A 352 1.78 -12.76 -24.18
CA THR A 352 2.58 -12.10 -23.15
C THR A 352 3.55 -13.04 -22.46
N VAL A 353 4.64 -12.47 -21.94
CA VAL A 353 5.65 -13.15 -21.13
C VAL A 353 5.87 -12.40 -19.83
N SER A 354 6.49 -13.05 -18.85
CA SER A 354 6.86 -12.42 -17.59
C SER A 354 8.38 -12.35 -17.43
N ALA A 355 8.84 -11.35 -16.68
CA ALA A 355 10.26 -11.16 -16.40
C ALA A 355 10.48 -10.81 -14.95
N VAL A 356 11.59 -11.27 -14.40
CA VAL A 356 12.14 -10.75 -13.14
C VAL A 356 13.17 -9.71 -13.51
N ILE A 357 12.96 -8.49 -13.03
CA ILE A 357 13.84 -7.36 -13.24
C ILE A 357 14.49 -6.96 -11.92
N GLN A 358 15.69 -6.40 -12.01
CA GLN A 358 16.36 -5.70 -10.93
C GLN A 358 16.28 -4.20 -11.22
N THR A 359 15.71 -3.43 -10.29
CA THR A 359 15.57 -1.97 -10.41
C THR A 359 15.62 -1.29 -9.04
N THR A 360 15.50 0.04 -9.01
CA THR A 360 15.50 0.86 -7.78
C THR A 360 14.07 1.23 -7.37
N ASN A 361 13.87 1.57 -6.09
CA ASN A 361 12.57 1.98 -5.55
C ASN A 361 11.95 3.18 -6.27
N ASP A 362 12.77 4.14 -6.70
CA ASP A 362 12.30 5.35 -7.38
C ASP A 362 11.73 5.07 -8.77
N LEU A 363 12.26 4.05 -9.45
CA LEU A 363 11.86 3.71 -10.82
C LEU A 363 10.73 2.70 -10.86
N LEU A 364 10.67 1.77 -9.90
CA LEU A 364 9.66 0.72 -9.86
C LEU A 364 8.22 1.20 -10.13
N PRO A 365 7.71 2.30 -9.52
CA PRO A 365 6.35 2.78 -9.79
C PRO A 365 6.16 3.41 -11.18
N THR A 366 7.24 3.74 -11.88
CA THR A 366 7.19 4.32 -13.24
C THR A 366 7.21 3.26 -14.35
N LEU A 367 7.67 2.05 -14.03
CA LEU A 367 7.77 0.95 -14.98
C LEU A 367 6.38 0.35 -15.23
N ARG A 368 6.05 0.19 -16.51
CA ARG A 368 4.80 -0.45 -16.96
C ARG A 368 5.17 -1.64 -17.84
N PRO A 369 4.29 -2.63 -18.04
CA PRO A 369 4.56 -3.72 -18.99
C PRO A 369 4.96 -3.21 -20.38
N SER A 370 4.40 -2.09 -20.81
CA SER A 370 4.71 -1.42 -22.09
C SER A 370 6.13 -0.80 -22.19
N SER A 371 6.87 -0.65 -21.08
CA SER A 371 8.27 -0.17 -21.14
C SER A 371 9.27 -1.26 -21.54
N PHE A 372 8.80 -2.50 -21.68
CA PHE A 372 9.59 -3.66 -22.05
C PHE A 372 9.16 -4.14 -23.44
N GLN A 373 10.14 -4.56 -24.24
CA GLN A 373 9.89 -5.21 -25.53
C GLN A 373 10.48 -6.62 -25.44
N ALA A 374 9.60 -7.63 -25.49
CA ALA A 374 10.01 -9.02 -25.58
C ALA A 374 10.05 -9.42 -27.07
N THR A 375 11.20 -9.90 -27.53
CA THR A 375 11.42 -10.31 -28.91
C THR A 375 11.92 -11.74 -28.98
N ALA A 376 11.37 -12.52 -29.91
CA ALA A 376 11.88 -13.84 -30.28
C ALA A 376 12.17 -13.85 -31.79
N THR A 377 13.45 -13.93 -32.16
CA THR A 377 13.89 -13.79 -33.55
C THR A 377 14.08 -15.16 -34.20
N LEU A 378 13.42 -15.40 -35.35
CA LEU A 378 13.68 -16.58 -36.15
C LEU A 378 14.98 -16.42 -36.95
N ALA A 379 15.94 -17.33 -36.72
CA ALA A 379 17.21 -17.36 -37.46
C ALA A 379 17.09 -17.98 -38.86
N ARG A 380 16.10 -18.86 -39.07
CA ARG A 380 15.82 -19.54 -40.34
C ARG A 380 14.31 -19.62 -40.55
N THR A 381 13.89 -19.58 -41.81
CA THR A 381 12.48 -19.51 -42.21
C THR A 381 11.97 -20.79 -42.88
N ALA A 382 12.68 -21.91 -42.77
CA ALA A 382 12.24 -23.19 -43.32
C ALA A 382 11.18 -23.85 -42.40
N PRO A 383 10.27 -24.69 -42.91
CA PRO A 383 9.37 -25.46 -42.05
C PRO A 383 10.13 -26.40 -41.10
N GLY A 384 9.63 -26.56 -39.87
CA GLY A 384 10.22 -27.46 -38.87
C GLY A 384 10.10 -26.98 -37.43
N LEU A 385 10.71 -27.72 -36.50
CA LEU A 385 10.74 -27.40 -35.08
C LEU A 385 11.89 -26.44 -34.74
N TYR A 386 11.58 -25.40 -33.98
CA TYR A 386 12.49 -24.36 -33.54
C TYR A 386 12.39 -24.12 -32.04
N ARG A 387 13.53 -23.80 -31.42
CA ARG A 387 13.61 -23.31 -30.04
C ARG A 387 14.12 -21.89 -30.07
N LEU A 388 13.24 -20.92 -29.82
CA LEU A 388 13.57 -19.50 -29.88
C LEU A 388 13.88 -18.97 -28.47
N PRO A 389 15.06 -18.41 -28.21
CA PRO A 389 15.29 -17.66 -26.98
C PRO A 389 14.45 -16.37 -26.99
N ILE A 390 13.88 -16.03 -25.83
CA ILE A 390 13.15 -14.76 -25.67
C ILE A 390 14.11 -13.75 -25.06
N GLU A 391 14.34 -12.66 -25.78
CA GLU A 391 15.14 -11.53 -25.32
C GLU A 391 14.19 -10.41 -24.89
N ILE A 392 14.41 -9.85 -23.69
CA ILE A 392 13.64 -8.70 -23.21
C ILE A 392 14.59 -7.53 -23.09
N ASN A 393 14.29 -6.49 -23.86
CA ASN A 393 15.00 -5.22 -23.77
C ASN A 393 14.13 -4.21 -23.03
N SER A 394 14.67 -3.70 -21.91
CA SER A 394 14.15 -2.48 -21.30
C SER A 394 14.80 -1.29 -21.99
N GLY A 395 14.00 -0.38 -22.56
CA GLY A 395 14.50 0.89 -23.11
C GLY A 395 15.02 1.86 -22.05
N VAL A 396 15.18 1.41 -20.80
CA VAL A 396 15.54 2.18 -19.62
C VAL A 396 16.86 1.64 -19.08
N SER A 397 17.88 2.50 -19.01
CA SER A 397 19.26 2.16 -18.61
C SER A 397 19.40 1.69 -17.15
N GLN A 398 18.39 1.94 -16.32
CA GLN A 398 18.36 1.61 -14.89
C GLN A 398 17.50 0.37 -14.55
N VAL A 399 17.23 -0.47 -15.53
CA VAL A 399 16.53 -1.75 -15.36
C VAL A 399 17.36 -2.87 -15.95
N LEU A 400 17.63 -3.90 -15.14
CA LEU A 400 18.32 -5.10 -15.60
C LEU A 400 17.33 -6.26 -15.60
N VAL A 401 17.18 -6.94 -16.74
CA VAL A 401 16.39 -8.17 -16.81
C VAL A 401 17.24 -9.32 -16.26
N VAL A 402 16.78 -9.93 -15.17
CA VAL A 402 17.49 -11.02 -14.47
C VAL A 402 17.11 -12.36 -15.07
N SER A 403 15.81 -12.59 -15.28
CA SER A 403 15.31 -13.83 -15.88
C SER A 403 14.01 -13.59 -16.61
N VAL A 404 13.77 -14.38 -17.66
CA VAL A 404 12.54 -14.36 -18.46
C VAL A 404 11.82 -15.69 -18.30
N ASP A 405 10.50 -15.65 -18.17
CA ASP A 405 9.64 -16.81 -18.02
C ASP A 405 8.47 -16.77 -19.04
N PRO A 406 8.45 -17.68 -20.04
CA PRO A 406 9.45 -18.71 -20.32
C PRO A 406 10.72 -18.13 -20.97
N ALA A 407 11.90 -18.73 -20.70
CA ALA A 407 13.18 -18.28 -21.29
C ALA A 407 13.33 -18.66 -22.78
N THR A 408 12.69 -19.76 -23.18
CA THR A 408 12.70 -20.27 -24.56
C THR A 408 11.31 -20.70 -24.98
N LEU A 409 10.96 -20.44 -26.23
CA LEU A 409 9.72 -20.86 -26.85
C LEU A 409 9.99 -21.99 -27.84
N ASP A 410 9.42 -23.16 -27.58
CA ASP A 410 9.44 -24.30 -28.51
C ASP A 410 8.25 -24.17 -29.48
N ILE A 411 8.54 -24.01 -30.77
CA ILE A 411 7.54 -23.81 -31.82
C ILE A 411 7.77 -24.73 -33.01
N GLU A 412 6.69 -25.05 -33.73
CA GLU A 412 6.73 -25.64 -35.06
C GLU A 412 6.29 -24.59 -36.09
N LEU A 413 7.16 -24.32 -37.07
CA LEU A 413 6.84 -23.47 -38.19
C LEU A 413 6.31 -24.34 -39.34
N ALA A 414 5.05 -24.11 -39.71
CA ALA A 414 4.37 -24.89 -40.73
C ALA A 414 3.83 -23.98 -41.86
N PRO A 415 3.89 -24.42 -43.13
CA PRO A 415 3.29 -23.67 -44.24
C PRO A 415 1.76 -23.69 -44.15
N ILE A 416 1.15 -22.61 -44.62
CA ILE A 416 -0.31 -22.54 -44.78
C ILE A 416 -0.67 -23.28 -46.07
N ILE A 417 -1.50 -24.31 -45.96
CA ILE A 417 -2.06 -25.02 -47.11
C ILE A 417 -3.57 -24.85 -47.14
N SER A 418 -4.17 -25.19 -48.29
CA SER A 418 -5.62 -25.23 -48.43
C SER A 418 -6.08 -26.54 -49.02
N ARG A 419 -7.11 -27.16 -48.41
CA ARG A 419 -7.73 -28.40 -48.86
C ARG A 419 -9.24 -28.19 -49.03
N THR A 420 -9.82 -28.69 -50.12
CA THR A 420 -11.26 -28.67 -50.34
C THR A 420 -11.86 -29.98 -49.86
N ILE A 421 -12.87 -29.92 -48.99
CA ILE A 421 -13.50 -31.10 -48.37
C ILE A 421 -15.02 -31.01 -48.54
N PRO A 422 -15.72 -32.10 -48.90
CA PRO A 422 -17.17 -32.13 -49.00
C PRO A 422 -17.84 -31.98 -47.62
N ILE A 423 -18.99 -31.30 -47.58
CA ILE A 423 -19.79 -31.14 -46.37
C ILE A 423 -20.72 -32.36 -46.21
N GLN A 424 -20.65 -33.01 -45.05
CA GLN A 424 -21.59 -34.04 -44.66
C GLN A 424 -22.70 -33.46 -43.78
N VAL A 425 -23.95 -33.77 -44.10
CA VAL A 425 -25.10 -33.37 -43.28
C VAL A 425 -25.45 -34.52 -42.35
N ASN A 426 -25.28 -34.31 -41.06
CA ASN A 426 -25.64 -35.27 -40.02
C ASN A 426 -27.06 -34.99 -39.51
N ILE A 427 -27.90 -36.02 -39.42
CA ILE A 427 -29.26 -35.92 -38.89
C ILE A 427 -29.36 -36.87 -37.69
N PRO A 428 -29.09 -36.38 -36.46
CA PRO A 428 -29.10 -37.23 -35.28
C PRO A 428 -30.50 -37.76 -34.91
N ASP A 429 -31.57 -37.10 -35.36
CA ASP A 429 -32.95 -37.34 -34.98
C ASP A 429 -33.83 -37.74 -36.18
N GLU A 430 -33.26 -38.39 -37.19
CA GLU A 430 -33.98 -38.83 -38.39
C GLU A 430 -35.20 -39.71 -38.05
N GLN A 431 -35.11 -40.48 -36.97
CA GLN A 431 -36.18 -41.36 -36.48
C GLN A 431 -37.33 -40.61 -35.81
N ASN A 432 -37.16 -39.33 -35.46
CA ASN A 432 -38.16 -38.50 -34.79
C ASN A 432 -39.02 -37.69 -35.78
N LEU A 433 -38.91 -37.99 -37.08
CA LEU A 433 -39.80 -37.43 -38.09
C LEU A 433 -41.21 -37.99 -37.88
N PRO A 434 -42.28 -37.17 -37.87
CA PRO A 434 -43.64 -37.66 -37.66
C PRO A 434 -44.01 -38.75 -38.67
N THR A 435 -44.70 -39.79 -38.21
CA THR A 435 -45.02 -41.01 -38.99
C THR A 435 -45.66 -40.72 -40.35
N ALA A 436 -46.44 -39.64 -40.47
CA ALA A 436 -47.12 -39.21 -41.69
C ALA A 436 -46.21 -38.57 -42.77
N TYR A 437 -44.94 -38.29 -42.46
CA TYR A 437 -44.00 -37.61 -43.35
C TYR A 437 -42.77 -38.48 -43.65
N GLU A 438 -42.11 -38.20 -44.78
CA GLU A 438 -40.85 -38.82 -45.16
C GLU A 438 -39.86 -37.79 -45.70
N LEU A 439 -38.57 -38.08 -45.50
CA LEU A 439 -37.46 -37.35 -46.09
C LEU A 439 -37.25 -37.86 -47.53
N VAL A 440 -37.38 -36.96 -48.50
CA VAL A 440 -37.26 -37.29 -49.93
C VAL A 440 -35.86 -36.94 -50.42
N GLY A 441 -35.05 -37.97 -50.64
CA GLY A 441 -33.66 -37.85 -51.07
C GLY A 441 -32.69 -37.58 -49.91
N ILE A 442 -31.41 -37.43 -50.24
CA ILE A 442 -30.36 -37.13 -49.25
C ILE A 442 -30.33 -35.61 -49.02
N PRO A 443 -30.32 -35.11 -47.77
CA PRO A 443 -30.16 -33.70 -47.51
C PRO A 443 -28.89 -33.15 -48.15
N THR A 444 -28.98 -31.95 -48.70
CA THR A 444 -27.86 -31.32 -49.42
C THR A 444 -27.42 -30.06 -48.71
N ALA A 445 -26.10 -29.85 -48.63
CA ALA A 445 -25.51 -28.59 -48.24
C ALA A 445 -25.18 -27.76 -49.50
N VAL A 446 -25.44 -26.46 -49.43
CA VAL A 446 -25.07 -25.49 -50.46
C VAL A 446 -24.17 -24.42 -49.80
N PRO A 447 -22.88 -24.32 -50.21
CA PRO A 447 -22.17 -25.16 -51.18
C PRO A 447 -21.99 -26.61 -50.68
N SER A 448 -21.69 -27.55 -51.59
CA SER A 448 -21.48 -28.98 -51.25
C SER A 448 -20.08 -29.27 -50.73
N GLU A 449 -19.15 -28.33 -50.89
CA GLU A 449 -17.76 -28.43 -50.47
C GLU A 449 -17.28 -27.10 -49.90
N VAL A 450 -16.31 -27.15 -48.99
CA VAL A 450 -15.66 -25.97 -48.40
C VAL A 450 -14.15 -26.04 -48.53
N LYS A 451 -13.54 -24.87 -48.62
CA LYS A 451 -12.09 -24.73 -48.58
C LYS A 451 -11.64 -24.52 -47.13
N ILE A 452 -10.81 -25.42 -46.63
CA ILE A 452 -10.17 -25.32 -45.33
C ILE A 452 -8.76 -24.80 -45.54
N VAL A 453 -8.43 -23.69 -44.90
CA VAL A 453 -7.12 -23.02 -44.97
C VAL A 453 -6.50 -23.04 -43.58
N GLY A 454 -5.25 -23.49 -43.48
CA GLY A 454 -4.58 -23.56 -42.18
C GLY A 454 -3.19 -24.16 -42.26
N PRO A 455 -2.51 -24.33 -41.11
CA PRO A 455 -1.19 -24.94 -41.06
C PRO A 455 -1.23 -26.40 -41.52
N ALA A 456 -0.27 -26.84 -42.34
CA ALA A 456 -0.26 -28.17 -42.94
C ALA A 456 -0.50 -29.33 -41.95
N PRO A 457 0.20 -29.42 -40.78
CA PRO A 457 -0.02 -30.52 -39.84
C PRO A 457 -1.42 -30.55 -39.19
N ILE A 458 -2.16 -29.45 -39.23
CA ILE A 458 -3.52 -29.36 -38.70
C ILE A 458 -4.53 -29.68 -39.81
N VAL A 459 -4.35 -29.12 -41.00
CA VAL A 459 -5.22 -29.39 -42.16
C VAL A 459 -5.13 -30.85 -42.60
N GLU A 460 -3.97 -31.50 -42.45
CA GLU A 460 -3.79 -32.92 -42.71
C GLU A 460 -4.55 -33.82 -41.72
N LYS A 461 -4.80 -33.36 -40.49
CA LYS A 461 -5.63 -34.09 -39.51
C LYS A 461 -7.12 -33.99 -39.81
N VAL A 462 -7.52 -33.05 -40.66
CA VAL A 462 -8.93 -32.89 -41.00
C VAL A 462 -9.35 -34.02 -41.95
N GLU A 463 -10.32 -34.80 -41.50
CA GLU A 463 -10.91 -35.86 -42.31
C GLU A 463 -12.28 -35.46 -42.88
N GLN A 464 -13.09 -34.78 -42.06
CA GLN A 464 -14.48 -34.50 -42.41
C GLN A 464 -14.90 -33.09 -42.00
N VAL A 465 -15.80 -32.49 -42.79
CA VAL A 465 -16.57 -31.31 -42.39
C VAL A 465 -18.02 -31.72 -42.27
N GLU A 466 -18.62 -31.48 -41.10
CA GLU A 466 -20.01 -31.82 -40.85
C GLU A 466 -20.84 -30.62 -40.40
N THR A 467 -22.15 -30.78 -40.55
CA THR A 467 -23.14 -29.88 -39.98
C THR A 467 -24.38 -30.68 -39.60
N SER A 468 -25.01 -30.32 -38.49
CA SER A 468 -26.14 -31.07 -37.95
C SER A 468 -27.45 -30.31 -38.14
N ILE A 469 -28.50 -31.00 -38.56
CA ILE A 469 -29.87 -30.47 -38.61
C ILE A 469 -30.83 -31.39 -37.86
N SER A 470 -31.81 -30.79 -37.17
CA SER A 470 -32.84 -31.53 -36.46
C SER A 470 -34.10 -31.63 -37.32
N LEU A 471 -34.63 -32.84 -37.48
CA LEU A 471 -35.89 -33.11 -38.21
C LEU A 471 -37.08 -33.41 -37.29
N ALA A 472 -36.91 -33.31 -35.96
CA ALA A 472 -37.98 -33.56 -35.00
C ALA A 472 -39.22 -32.69 -35.28
N ASN A 473 -40.38 -33.33 -35.40
CA ASN A 473 -41.67 -32.71 -35.67
C ASN A 473 -41.75 -31.92 -37.00
N ALA A 474 -40.82 -32.12 -37.93
CA ALA A 474 -40.81 -31.36 -39.17
C ALA A 474 -41.89 -31.87 -40.14
N THR A 475 -42.80 -30.96 -40.54
CA THR A 475 -43.91 -31.23 -41.47
C THR A 475 -43.74 -30.54 -42.82
N THR A 476 -42.73 -29.68 -42.96
CA THR A 476 -42.39 -28.94 -44.18
C THR A 476 -40.90 -29.03 -44.46
N SER A 477 -40.51 -28.84 -45.72
CA SER A 477 -39.10 -28.87 -46.12
C SER A 477 -38.28 -27.81 -45.40
N ILE A 478 -37.12 -28.19 -44.87
CA ILE A 478 -36.24 -27.31 -44.09
C ILE A 478 -35.17 -26.71 -45.00
N ARG A 479 -34.99 -25.39 -44.89
CA ARG A 479 -33.92 -24.62 -45.56
C ARG A 479 -33.27 -23.67 -44.56
N GLU A 480 -32.18 -24.10 -43.95
CA GLU A 480 -31.53 -23.36 -42.87
C GLU A 480 -30.03 -23.23 -43.10
N THR A 481 -29.48 -22.05 -42.80
CA THR A 481 -28.03 -21.83 -42.80
C THR A 481 -27.45 -22.25 -41.46
N ARG A 482 -26.53 -23.22 -41.48
CA ARG A 482 -25.91 -23.77 -40.28
C ARG A 482 -24.38 -23.62 -40.33
N PRO A 483 -23.73 -23.41 -39.18
CA PRO A 483 -22.27 -23.41 -39.10
C PRO A 483 -21.70 -24.80 -39.39
N LEU A 484 -20.49 -24.80 -39.92
CA LEU A 484 -19.74 -26.01 -40.23
C LEU A 484 -18.77 -26.34 -39.11
N ARG A 485 -18.61 -27.63 -38.81
CA ARG A 485 -17.64 -28.15 -37.86
C ARG A 485 -16.62 -29.00 -38.61
N VAL A 486 -15.37 -28.89 -38.20
CA VAL A 486 -14.25 -29.63 -38.80
C VAL A 486 -13.86 -30.73 -37.84
N LEU A 487 -13.87 -31.97 -38.30
CA LEU A 487 -13.59 -33.14 -37.49
C LEU A 487 -12.35 -33.88 -37.99
N ASP A 488 -11.63 -34.48 -37.04
CA ASP A 488 -10.55 -35.42 -37.32
C ASP A 488 -11.07 -36.85 -37.53
N GLU A 489 -10.16 -37.80 -37.78
CA GLU A 489 -10.48 -39.23 -37.93
C GLU A 489 -11.20 -39.86 -36.72
N ARG A 490 -11.10 -39.24 -35.53
CA ARG A 490 -11.74 -39.70 -34.29
C ARG A 490 -13.08 -39.01 -34.04
N GLY A 491 -13.53 -38.15 -34.95
CA GLY A 491 -14.73 -37.33 -34.79
C GLY A 491 -14.56 -36.20 -33.77
N GLN A 492 -13.34 -35.79 -33.45
CA GLN A 492 -13.05 -34.66 -32.57
C GLN A 492 -12.89 -33.37 -33.36
N GLU A 493 -13.33 -32.24 -32.78
CA GLU A 493 -13.24 -30.94 -33.43
C GLU A 493 -11.79 -30.47 -33.58
N VAL A 494 -11.42 -30.09 -34.81
CA VAL A 494 -10.09 -29.59 -35.16
C VAL A 494 -10.09 -28.07 -35.11
N PHE A 495 -9.37 -27.51 -34.14
CA PHE A 495 -9.17 -26.07 -34.00
C PHE A 495 -7.92 -25.58 -34.74
N GLY A 496 -7.88 -24.29 -35.08
CA GLY A 496 -6.72 -23.66 -35.73
C GLY A 496 -6.75 -23.68 -37.27
N VAL A 497 -7.91 -23.95 -37.87
CA VAL A 497 -8.17 -23.87 -39.31
C VAL A 497 -9.27 -22.86 -39.61
N GLU A 498 -9.19 -22.22 -40.78
CA GLU A 498 -10.20 -21.30 -41.30
C GLU A 498 -11.04 -22.01 -42.37
N ILE A 499 -12.36 -21.95 -42.25
CA ILE A 499 -13.30 -22.58 -43.19
C ILE A 499 -13.94 -21.50 -44.05
N GLN A 500 -13.86 -21.65 -45.37
CA GLN A 500 -14.42 -20.71 -46.34
C GLN A 500 -15.38 -21.44 -47.30
N PRO A 501 -16.70 -21.17 -47.25
CA PRO A 501 -17.43 -20.37 -46.24
C PRO A 501 -17.56 -21.11 -44.90
N ASN A 502 -17.75 -20.39 -43.79
CA ASN A 502 -17.90 -20.97 -42.45
C ASN A 502 -19.32 -21.49 -42.12
N GLN A 503 -20.25 -21.33 -43.07
CA GLN A 503 -21.64 -21.78 -42.97
C GLN A 503 -22.09 -22.35 -44.32
N ALA A 504 -23.04 -23.28 -44.28
CA ALA A 504 -23.71 -23.81 -45.46
C ALA A 504 -25.23 -23.82 -45.26
N GLN A 505 -25.97 -23.60 -46.35
CA GLN A 505 -27.41 -23.75 -46.34
C GLN A 505 -27.78 -25.22 -46.54
N ILE A 506 -28.51 -25.78 -45.58
CA ILE A 506 -28.94 -27.18 -45.58
C ILE A 506 -30.35 -27.24 -46.11
N ASN A 507 -30.55 -28.07 -47.14
CA ASN A 507 -31.85 -28.32 -47.74
C ASN A 507 -32.26 -29.77 -47.45
N ALA A 508 -33.29 -29.94 -46.63
CA ALA A 508 -33.93 -31.22 -46.36
C ALA A 508 -35.37 -31.17 -46.91
N ASN A 509 -35.66 -32.00 -47.91
CA ASN A 509 -36.98 -32.02 -48.56
C ASN A 509 -37.90 -33.00 -47.83
N ILE A 510 -38.92 -32.49 -47.16
CA ILE A 510 -39.88 -33.28 -46.39
C ILE A 510 -41.23 -33.23 -47.09
N GLN A 511 -41.84 -34.40 -47.29
CA GLN A 511 -43.13 -34.55 -47.95
C GLN A 511 -44.06 -35.47 -47.13
N PRO A 512 -45.39 -35.26 -47.19
CA PRO A 512 -46.34 -36.19 -46.60
C PRO A 512 -46.31 -37.51 -47.38
N LYS A 513 -46.30 -38.63 -46.67
CA LYS A 513 -46.42 -39.95 -47.26
C LYS A 513 -47.77 -40.10 -47.95
N LEU A 514 -47.80 -40.68 -49.14
CA LEU A 514 -49.04 -40.84 -49.90
C LEU A 514 -50.04 -41.79 -49.22
N ASN A 515 -49.56 -42.73 -48.40
CA ASN A 515 -50.35 -43.75 -47.72
C ASN A 515 -50.56 -43.48 -46.23
N ALA A 516 -50.22 -42.28 -45.73
CA ALA A 516 -50.40 -41.93 -44.33
C ALA A 516 -50.92 -40.49 -44.17
N ARG A 517 -51.80 -40.26 -43.21
CA ARG A 517 -52.39 -38.96 -42.94
C ARG A 517 -52.58 -38.74 -41.44
N GLU A 518 -52.14 -37.60 -40.93
CA GLU A 518 -52.39 -37.20 -39.55
C GLU A 518 -53.83 -36.68 -39.40
N VAL A 519 -54.53 -37.17 -38.37
CA VAL A 519 -55.90 -36.76 -38.03
C VAL A 519 -56.01 -36.48 -36.53
N SER A 520 -56.87 -35.54 -36.16
CA SER A 520 -57.17 -35.24 -34.76
C SER A 520 -58.22 -36.21 -34.20
N VAL A 521 -58.00 -36.68 -32.98
CA VAL A 521 -58.90 -37.60 -32.28
C VAL A 521 -59.88 -36.81 -31.42
N GLN A 522 -61.18 -37.07 -31.61
CA GLN A 522 -62.24 -36.54 -30.77
C GLN A 522 -62.96 -37.66 -30.02
N ALA A 523 -63.21 -37.47 -28.73
CA ALA A 523 -63.99 -38.43 -27.95
C ALA A 523 -65.49 -38.30 -28.28
N ASN A 524 -66.11 -39.40 -28.66
CA ASN A 524 -67.55 -39.48 -28.86
C ASN A 524 -68.22 -39.84 -27.53
N VAL A 525 -68.81 -38.85 -26.84
CA VAL A 525 -69.44 -39.07 -25.53
C VAL A 525 -70.94 -39.32 -25.72
N THR A 526 -71.44 -40.39 -25.12
CA THR A 526 -72.88 -40.75 -25.13
C THR A 526 -73.45 -40.80 -23.72
N GLY A 527 -74.77 -40.56 -23.61
CA GLY A 527 -75.43 -40.43 -22.32
C GLY A 527 -75.26 -39.03 -21.72
N GLN A 528 -75.94 -38.78 -20.61
CA GLN A 528 -75.79 -37.57 -19.81
C GLN A 528 -75.42 -37.99 -18.39
N PRO A 529 -74.50 -37.28 -17.70
CA PRO A 529 -74.17 -37.59 -16.32
C PRO A 529 -75.41 -37.71 -15.42
N PRO A 530 -75.38 -38.54 -14.37
CA PRO A 530 -76.47 -38.67 -13.41
C PRO A 530 -76.95 -37.32 -12.86
N GLN A 531 -78.22 -37.26 -12.43
CA GLN A 531 -78.78 -36.03 -11.86
C GLN A 531 -77.90 -35.48 -10.73
N GLY A 532 -77.58 -34.18 -10.82
CA GLY A 532 -76.69 -33.52 -9.86
C GLY A 532 -75.20 -33.58 -10.23
N TYR A 533 -74.82 -34.13 -11.38
CA TYR A 533 -73.45 -34.10 -11.92
C TYR A 533 -73.39 -33.42 -13.30
N GLN A 534 -72.20 -32.97 -13.71
CA GLN A 534 -71.94 -32.37 -15.03
C GLN A 534 -70.55 -32.75 -15.55
N LEU A 535 -70.41 -32.81 -16.88
CA LEU A 535 -69.13 -33.01 -17.55
C LEU A 535 -68.28 -31.75 -17.38
N SER A 536 -67.08 -31.88 -16.79
CA SER A 536 -66.18 -30.77 -16.49
C SER A 536 -65.01 -30.68 -17.46
N ASN A 537 -64.42 -31.81 -17.84
CA ASN A 537 -63.36 -31.89 -18.83
C ASN A 537 -63.51 -33.15 -19.70
N LEU A 538 -62.98 -33.06 -20.91
CA LEU A 538 -62.87 -34.17 -21.84
C LEU A 538 -61.55 -34.01 -22.59
N SER A 539 -60.62 -34.93 -22.38
CA SER A 539 -59.35 -34.93 -23.11
C SER A 539 -59.03 -36.32 -23.65
N VAL A 540 -58.36 -36.36 -24.79
CA VAL A 540 -57.94 -37.59 -25.45
C VAL A 540 -56.43 -37.60 -25.58
N THR A 541 -55.80 -38.73 -25.23
CA THR A 541 -54.36 -38.94 -25.34
C THR A 541 -54.09 -40.23 -26.13
N PRO A 542 -53.37 -40.18 -27.26
CA PRO A 542 -52.87 -38.98 -27.95
C PRO A 542 -53.99 -38.15 -28.62
N ALA A 543 -53.77 -36.85 -28.79
CA ALA A 543 -54.73 -35.92 -29.39
C ALA A 543 -54.77 -36.01 -30.94
N ASN A 544 -53.66 -36.44 -31.55
CA ASN A 544 -53.56 -36.75 -32.97
C ASN A 544 -53.07 -38.19 -33.15
N VAL A 545 -53.45 -38.82 -34.25
CA VAL A 545 -52.95 -40.12 -34.68
C VAL A 545 -52.68 -40.10 -36.17
N THR A 546 -51.72 -40.90 -36.62
CA THR A 546 -51.46 -41.10 -38.04
C THR A 546 -52.26 -42.29 -38.55
N LEU A 547 -53.15 -42.08 -39.52
CA LEU A 547 -53.86 -43.15 -40.22
C LEU A 547 -53.06 -43.61 -41.42
N GLN A 548 -52.80 -44.91 -41.52
CA GLN A 548 -52.13 -45.54 -42.65
C GLN A 548 -53.10 -46.47 -43.40
N GLY A 549 -53.14 -46.39 -44.72
CA GLY A 549 -54.03 -47.20 -45.55
C GLY A 549 -54.07 -46.81 -47.02
N SER A 550 -55.16 -47.16 -47.74
CA SER A 550 -55.28 -46.82 -49.16
C SER A 550 -55.55 -45.33 -49.37
N ILE A 551 -54.99 -44.78 -50.46
CA ILE A 551 -55.04 -43.35 -50.79
C ILE A 551 -56.50 -42.86 -50.89
N ASP A 552 -57.36 -43.65 -51.55
CA ASP A 552 -58.77 -43.29 -51.75
C ASP A 552 -59.54 -43.20 -50.42
N GLN A 553 -59.27 -44.11 -49.47
CA GLN A 553 -59.91 -44.11 -48.15
C GLN A 553 -59.42 -42.96 -47.26
N LEU A 554 -58.13 -42.65 -47.32
CA LEU A 554 -57.56 -41.51 -46.58
C LEU A 554 -58.04 -40.16 -47.13
N ALA A 555 -58.46 -40.10 -48.40
CA ALA A 555 -59.06 -38.91 -49.00
C ALA A 555 -60.53 -38.73 -48.59
N GLU A 556 -61.29 -39.82 -48.45
CA GLU A 556 -62.68 -39.81 -47.97
C GLU A 556 -62.81 -39.47 -46.48
N LEU A 557 -61.81 -39.86 -45.68
CA LEU A 557 -61.75 -39.48 -44.28
C LEU A 557 -61.40 -38.00 -44.14
N GLY A 558 -62.17 -37.29 -43.32
CA GLY A 558 -61.87 -35.92 -42.93
C GLY A 558 -60.59 -35.82 -42.08
N GLY A 559 -60.31 -34.61 -41.56
CA GLY A 559 -59.18 -34.39 -40.64
C GLY A 559 -59.44 -34.83 -39.19
N VAL A 560 -60.59 -35.46 -38.91
CA VAL A 560 -61.03 -35.81 -37.57
C VAL A 560 -61.51 -37.26 -37.52
N ILE A 561 -61.05 -38.00 -36.52
CA ILE A 561 -61.51 -39.35 -36.21
C ILE A 561 -62.14 -39.37 -34.81
N THR A 562 -63.25 -40.08 -34.66
CA THR A 562 -63.93 -40.21 -33.36
C THR A 562 -63.56 -41.50 -32.65
N THR A 563 -63.66 -41.54 -31.32
CA THR A 563 -63.61 -42.79 -30.56
C THR A 563 -64.93 -43.55 -30.68
N LEU A 564 -64.94 -44.84 -30.31
CA LEU A 564 -66.21 -45.48 -29.95
C LEU A 564 -66.90 -44.72 -28.80
N PRO A 565 -68.24 -44.82 -28.70
CA PRO A 565 -69.02 -44.14 -27.67
C PRO A 565 -68.51 -44.37 -26.24
N VAL A 566 -68.26 -43.28 -25.52
CA VAL A 566 -67.93 -43.27 -24.09
C VAL A 566 -69.23 -42.98 -23.32
N ASP A 567 -69.76 -43.96 -22.59
CA ASP A 567 -70.96 -43.75 -21.78
C ASP A 567 -70.64 -43.04 -20.46
N VAL A 568 -71.21 -41.85 -20.26
CA VAL A 568 -71.08 -41.07 -19.02
C VAL A 568 -72.32 -41.16 -18.12
N SER A 569 -73.31 -41.97 -18.49
CA SER A 569 -74.61 -42.02 -17.82
C SER A 569 -74.60 -42.44 -16.35
N GLN A 570 -73.58 -43.19 -15.91
CA GLN A 570 -73.43 -43.68 -14.53
C GLN A 570 -72.30 -43.00 -13.76
N ALA A 571 -71.61 -42.04 -14.37
CA ALA A 571 -70.36 -41.57 -13.83
C ALA A 571 -70.56 -40.37 -12.88
N THR A 572 -70.07 -40.51 -11.65
CA THR A 572 -70.22 -39.55 -10.54
C THR A 572 -68.89 -38.91 -10.10
N GLY A 573 -67.80 -39.24 -10.79
CA GLY A 573 -66.47 -38.69 -10.55
C GLY A 573 -65.57 -38.86 -11.77
N ASN A 574 -64.36 -38.30 -11.72
CA ASN A 574 -63.41 -38.39 -12.84
C ASN A 574 -62.97 -39.83 -13.09
N PHE A 575 -62.86 -40.21 -14.35
CA PHE A 575 -62.36 -41.52 -14.74
C PHE A 575 -61.66 -41.48 -16.09
N ASP A 576 -60.76 -42.44 -16.28
CA ASP A 576 -60.01 -42.62 -17.51
C ASP A 576 -60.44 -43.95 -18.16
N VAL A 577 -60.70 -43.94 -19.47
CA VAL A 577 -61.03 -45.17 -20.22
C VAL A 577 -60.14 -45.28 -21.44
N GLN A 578 -59.62 -46.47 -21.68
CA GLN A 578 -58.97 -46.80 -22.95
C GLN A 578 -60.03 -47.29 -23.94
N ILE A 579 -60.24 -46.52 -25.01
CA ILE A 579 -61.33 -46.74 -25.97
C ILE A 579 -60.74 -46.82 -27.38
N PRO A 580 -61.16 -47.78 -28.20
CA PRO A 580 -60.67 -47.87 -29.56
C PRO A 580 -61.22 -46.73 -30.43
N LEU A 581 -60.45 -46.38 -31.45
CA LEU A 581 -60.86 -45.42 -32.47
C LEU A 581 -61.92 -46.05 -33.40
N ASP A 582 -62.87 -45.24 -33.85
CA ASP A 582 -63.92 -45.63 -34.80
C ASP A 582 -63.35 -45.69 -36.23
N LEU A 583 -62.51 -46.69 -36.48
CA LEU A 583 -61.76 -46.87 -37.72
C LEU A 583 -62.33 -48.01 -38.57
N PRO A 584 -62.44 -47.84 -39.90
CA PRO A 584 -62.64 -48.94 -40.83
C PRO A 584 -61.52 -49.99 -40.68
N SER A 585 -61.87 -51.27 -40.80
CA SER A 585 -60.94 -52.40 -40.60
C SER A 585 -59.74 -52.43 -41.59
N SER A 586 -59.75 -51.60 -42.62
CA SER A 586 -58.68 -51.47 -43.62
C SER A 586 -57.61 -50.43 -43.27
N LEU A 587 -57.81 -49.64 -42.20
CA LEU A 587 -56.90 -48.58 -41.80
C LEU A 587 -56.21 -48.90 -40.48
N GLN A 588 -54.96 -48.50 -40.37
CA GLN A 588 -54.17 -48.64 -39.14
C GLN A 588 -53.92 -47.27 -38.54
N ALA A 589 -54.31 -47.06 -37.29
CA ALA A 589 -53.87 -45.91 -36.52
C ALA A 589 -52.51 -46.18 -35.87
N LEU A 590 -51.61 -45.22 -36.01
CA LEU A 590 -50.27 -45.19 -35.47
C LEU A 590 -50.10 -43.96 -34.59
N ASP A 591 -49.37 -44.10 -33.49
CA ASP A 591 -48.94 -42.96 -32.70
C ASP A 591 -47.74 -42.24 -33.35
N ASP A 592 -47.25 -41.20 -32.68
CA ASP A 592 -46.11 -40.40 -33.13
C ASP A 592 -44.82 -41.22 -33.29
N ASN A 593 -44.72 -42.38 -32.63
CA ASN A 593 -43.58 -43.29 -32.70
C ASN A 593 -43.79 -44.46 -33.68
N GLY A 594 -44.89 -44.45 -34.43
CA GLY A 594 -45.23 -45.50 -35.37
C GLY A 594 -45.75 -46.79 -34.71
N ALA A 595 -46.07 -46.77 -33.41
CA ALA A 595 -46.68 -47.91 -32.73
C ALA A 595 -48.20 -47.92 -32.92
N PRO A 596 -48.87 -49.10 -32.90
CA PRO A 596 -50.31 -49.18 -33.14
C PRO A 596 -51.13 -48.44 -32.08
N ALA A 597 -51.68 -47.28 -32.42
CA ALA A 597 -52.56 -46.47 -31.57
C ALA A 597 -54.02 -46.94 -31.65
N ARG A 598 -54.25 -48.24 -31.46
CA ARG A 598 -55.59 -48.83 -31.57
C ARG A 598 -56.56 -48.36 -30.49
N HIS A 599 -56.04 -47.97 -29.33
CA HIS A 599 -56.81 -47.44 -28.21
C HIS A 599 -56.26 -46.09 -27.83
N VAL A 600 -57.16 -45.14 -27.58
CA VAL A 600 -56.83 -43.83 -27.02
C VAL A 600 -57.34 -43.75 -25.59
N LYS A 601 -56.60 -43.06 -24.75
CA LYS A 601 -57.02 -42.78 -23.38
C LYS A 601 -57.92 -41.56 -23.40
N VAL A 602 -59.20 -41.76 -23.10
CA VAL A 602 -60.16 -40.68 -22.90
C VAL A 602 -60.28 -40.41 -21.40
N THR A 603 -59.90 -39.21 -20.99
CA THR A 603 -60.04 -38.72 -19.61
C THR A 603 -61.33 -37.91 -19.55
N VAL A 604 -62.27 -38.37 -18.71
CA VAL A 604 -63.58 -37.75 -18.54
C VAL A 604 -63.65 -37.19 -17.13
N GLY A 605 -63.81 -35.87 -17.03
CA GLY A 605 -63.99 -35.17 -15.77
C GLY A 605 -65.46 -34.99 -15.48
N ILE A 606 -65.88 -35.35 -14.27
CA ILE A 606 -67.25 -35.17 -13.82
C ILE A 606 -67.23 -34.52 -12.45
N THR A 607 -67.96 -33.42 -12.33
CA THR A 607 -68.10 -32.69 -11.07
C THR A 607 -69.56 -32.62 -10.64
N PRO A 608 -69.85 -32.60 -9.33
CA PRO A 608 -71.20 -32.35 -8.86
C PRO A 608 -71.63 -30.94 -9.25
N ARG A 609 -72.86 -30.81 -9.73
CA ARG A 609 -73.51 -29.53 -10.01
C ARG A 609 -73.79 -28.83 -8.68
N ALA A 610 -73.49 -27.53 -8.60
CA ALA A 610 -73.86 -26.72 -7.44
C ALA A 610 -75.38 -26.48 -7.45
N GLY A 611 -75.98 -26.48 -6.27
CA GLY A 611 -77.40 -26.26 -6.09
C GLY A 611 -77.72 -25.55 -4.79
N ASN A 612 -79.02 -25.33 -4.59
CA ASN A 612 -79.58 -24.78 -3.36
C ASN A 612 -80.82 -25.57 -2.90
N LEU A 613 -81.05 -25.58 -1.60
CA LEU A 613 -82.17 -26.27 -0.96
C LEU A 613 -82.68 -25.46 0.22
N ALA A 614 -83.96 -25.12 0.22
CA ALA A 614 -84.65 -24.55 1.38
C ALA A 614 -85.33 -25.66 2.19
N ILE A 615 -85.05 -25.76 3.48
CA ILE A 615 -85.75 -26.65 4.43
C ILE A 615 -86.07 -25.94 5.74
N THR A 616 -87.17 -26.28 6.39
CA THR A 616 -87.51 -25.77 7.72
C THR A 616 -87.10 -26.78 8.80
N ARG A 617 -86.49 -26.33 9.90
CA ARG A 617 -86.10 -27.16 11.04
C ARG A 617 -86.44 -26.53 12.37
N ASN A 618 -86.81 -27.36 13.34
CA ASN A 618 -87.01 -26.92 14.72
C ASN A 618 -85.66 -26.59 15.36
N VAL A 619 -85.67 -25.60 16.26
CA VAL A 619 -84.47 -25.20 17.01
C VAL A 619 -84.48 -25.93 18.35
N ASP A 620 -83.52 -26.83 18.55
CA ASP A 620 -83.40 -27.62 19.78
C ASP A 620 -82.42 -26.93 20.76
N PRO A 621 -82.88 -26.52 21.96
CA PRO A 621 -81.99 -25.93 22.96
C PRO A 621 -81.09 -26.99 23.61
N ILE A 622 -79.79 -26.73 23.66
CA ILE A 622 -78.78 -27.59 24.30
C ILE A 622 -78.24 -26.86 25.54
N GLY A 623 -77.98 -27.58 26.64
CA GLY A 623 -77.30 -27.02 27.82
C GLY A 623 -78.17 -26.32 28.86
N ALA A 624 -79.50 -26.49 28.83
CA ALA A 624 -80.43 -25.88 29.79
C ALA A 624 -80.22 -26.37 31.25
N THR A 625 -80.17 -25.44 32.21
CA THR A 625 -79.99 -25.74 33.65
C THR A 625 -81.25 -26.43 34.22
N ARG A 626 -81.10 -27.46 35.08
CA ARG A 626 -82.12 -28.45 35.50
C ARG A 626 -83.43 -27.96 36.15
N ASN A 627 -83.75 -26.67 36.17
CA ASN A 627 -85.01 -26.12 36.71
C ASN A 627 -85.52 -24.89 35.92
N LEU A 628 -85.14 -24.73 34.64
CA LEU A 628 -85.58 -23.62 33.78
C LEU A 628 -86.35 -24.14 32.57
N THR A 629 -87.43 -23.47 32.18
CA THR A 629 -88.17 -23.79 30.96
C THR A 629 -87.76 -22.80 29.87
N ILE A 630 -87.32 -23.31 28.72
CA ILE A 630 -86.87 -22.47 27.60
C ILE A 630 -87.93 -22.50 26.51
N SER A 631 -88.44 -21.32 26.15
CA SER A 631 -89.34 -21.11 25.03
C SER A 631 -88.59 -20.37 23.92
N ILE A 632 -88.66 -20.89 22.70
CA ILE A 632 -88.00 -20.31 21.52
C ILE A 632 -89.07 -19.82 20.55
N GLU A 633 -89.00 -18.54 20.19
CA GLU A 633 -89.93 -17.90 19.25
C GLU A 633 -89.18 -17.28 18.05
N PRO A 634 -89.45 -17.71 16.80
CA PRO A 634 -90.21 -18.90 16.42
C PRO A 634 -89.47 -20.20 16.76
N SER A 635 -90.22 -21.27 17.05
CA SER A 635 -89.65 -22.59 17.41
C SER A 635 -88.98 -23.32 16.23
N SER A 636 -89.05 -22.76 15.02
CA SER A 636 -88.46 -23.29 13.80
C SER A 636 -87.87 -22.18 12.93
N VAL A 637 -86.80 -22.50 12.20
CA VAL A 637 -86.12 -21.61 11.25
C VAL A 637 -86.03 -22.27 9.88
N ASP A 638 -86.08 -21.45 8.84
CA ASP A 638 -85.80 -21.88 7.47
C ASP A 638 -84.28 -21.83 7.22
N LEU A 639 -83.75 -22.91 6.66
CA LEU A 639 -82.36 -23.08 6.27
C LEU A 639 -82.27 -23.05 4.76
N LEU A 640 -81.54 -22.08 4.22
CA LEU A 640 -81.12 -22.04 2.82
C LEU A 640 -79.74 -22.69 2.74
N LEU A 641 -79.70 -23.91 2.22
CA LEU A 641 -78.50 -24.73 2.08
C LEU A 641 -77.96 -24.60 0.65
N ASN A 642 -76.69 -24.21 0.49
CA ASN A 642 -75.98 -24.19 -0.79
C ASN A 642 -74.87 -25.23 -0.76
N GLY A 643 -74.72 -26.00 -1.83
CA GLY A 643 -73.71 -27.07 -1.86
C GLY A 643 -73.84 -27.98 -3.08
N ALA A 644 -73.15 -29.11 -3.05
CA ALA A 644 -73.27 -30.12 -4.09
C ALA A 644 -74.73 -30.64 -4.17
N GLN A 645 -75.35 -30.54 -5.35
CA GLN A 645 -76.74 -30.96 -5.57
C GLN A 645 -77.02 -32.41 -5.12
N PRO A 646 -76.10 -33.40 -5.29
CA PRO A 646 -76.30 -34.74 -4.74
C PRO A 646 -76.43 -34.75 -3.21
N LEU A 647 -75.59 -33.99 -2.51
CA LEU A 647 -75.61 -33.87 -1.04
C LEU A 647 -76.87 -33.13 -0.57
N LEU A 648 -77.29 -32.08 -1.28
CA LEU A 648 -78.56 -31.40 -0.99
C LEU A 648 -79.77 -32.33 -1.21
N ASN A 649 -79.76 -33.15 -2.25
CA ASN A 649 -80.80 -34.15 -2.47
C ASN A 649 -80.86 -35.18 -1.34
N GLU A 650 -79.69 -35.60 -0.81
CA GLU A 650 -79.60 -36.49 0.34
C GLU A 650 -80.23 -35.87 1.59
N ILE A 651 -79.89 -34.62 1.92
CA ILE A 651 -80.48 -33.85 3.03
C ILE A 651 -82.00 -33.71 2.89
N ARG A 652 -82.50 -33.51 1.67
CA ARG A 652 -83.94 -33.47 1.40
C ARG A 652 -84.61 -34.81 1.70
N SER A 653 -83.94 -35.92 1.38
CA SER A 653 -84.48 -37.27 1.54
C SER A 653 -84.36 -37.84 2.96
N ASN A 654 -83.38 -37.39 3.74
CA ASN A 654 -83.14 -37.82 5.12
C ASN A 654 -83.15 -36.62 6.08
N PRO A 655 -84.32 -36.31 6.68
CA PRO A 655 -84.48 -35.10 7.48
C PRO A 655 -83.58 -35.00 8.71
N ASP A 656 -83.12 -36.15 9.22
CA ASP A 656 -82.29 -36.28 10.43
C ASP A 656 -80.81 -35.93 10.19
N LEU A 657 -80.39 -35.69 8.95
CA LEU A 657 -79.01 -35.27 8.66
C LEU A 657 -78.72 -33.81 9.02
N VAL A 658 -79.76 -33.01 9.26
CA VAL A 658 -79.64 -31.59 9.56
C VAL A 658 -80.42 -31.26 10.82
N HIS A 659 -79.68 -30.85 11.85
CA HIS A 659 -80.20 -30.36 13.11
C HIS A 659 -79.85 -28.90 13.29
N VAL A 660 -80.77 -28.15 13.91
CA VAL A 660 -80.54 -26.77 14.32
C VAL A 660 -80.55 -26.73 15.82
N THR A 661 -79.44 -26.32 16.40
CA THR A 661 -79.23 -26.35 17.85
C THR A 661 -78.99 -24.94 18.36
N LEU A 662 -79.31 -24.69 19.61
CA LEU A 662 -79.06 -23.40 20.25
C LEU A 662 -78.46 -23.64 21.63
N ASP A 663 -77.26 -23.11 21.87
CA ASP A 663 -76.59 -23.25 23.16
C ASP A 663 -77.22 -22.30 24.19
N ALA A 664 -77.99 -22.87 25.10
CA ALA A 664 -78.65 -22.15 26.18
C ALA A 664 -77.86 -22.20 27.51
N SER A 665 -76.61 -22.68 27.49
CA SER A 665 -75.78 -22.76 28.68
C SER A 665 -75.50 -21.36 29.26
N GLY A 666 -75.71 -21.20 30.57
CA GLY A 666 -75.45 -19.94 31.28
C GLY A 666 -76.57 -18.89 31.27
N LEU A 667 -77.71 -19.15 30.62
CA LEU A 667 -78.88 -18.25 30.67
C LEU A 667 -79.54 -18.25 32.05
N ARG A 668 -80.05 -17.08 32.48
CA ARG A 668 -80.68 -16.88 33.79
C ARG A 668 -82.20 -16.68 33.66
N ARG A 669 -82.94 -17.05 34.72
CA ARG A 669 -84.40 -16.90 34.79
C ARG A 669 -84.84 -15.44 34.55
N GLY A 670 -85.87 -15.25 33.73
CA GLY A 670 -86.43 -13.96 33.34
C GLY A 670 -85.67 -13.25 32.20
N GLN A 671 -84.68 -13.89 31.59
CA GLN A 671 -83.90 -13.33 30.50
C GLN A 671 -84.60 -13.59 29.15
N GLN A 672 -84.69 -12.54 28.33
CA GLN A 672 -85.12 -12.62 26.92
C GLN A 672 -83.96 -12.16 26.05
N ILE A 673 -83.46 -13.04 25.18
CA ILE A 673 -82.28 -12.76 24.35
C ILE A 673 -82.44 -13.32 22.94
N ASN A 674 -82.04 -12.54 21.93
CA ASN A 674 -81.94 -13.02 20.56
C ASN A 674 -80.64 -13.79 20.41
N MET A 675 -80.73 -15.06 20.00
CA MET A 675 -79.58 -15.93 19.79
C MET A 675 -79.61 -16.51 18.38
N ALA A 676 -78.44 -16.61 17.76
CA ALA A 676 -78.29 -17.23 16.45
C ALA A 676 -78.25 -18.76 16.63
N PRO A 677 -79.12 -19.51 15.95
CA PRO A 677 -79.03 -20.96 15.95
C PRO A 677 -77.74 -21.44 15.27
N THR A 678 -77.28 -22.64 15.63
CA THR A 678 -76.10 -23.29 15.07
C THR A 678 -76.53 -24.48 14.21
N PHE A 679 -75.97 -24.58 13.01
CA PHE A 679 -76.25 -25.66 12.07
C PHE A 679 -75.35 -26.85 12.40
N VAL A 680 -75.95 -28.04 12.49
CA VAL A 680 -75.25 -29.31 12.60
C VAL A 680 -75.69 -30.16 11.42
N GLY A 681 -74.77 -30.42 10.50
CA GLY A 681 -75.03 -31.19 9.29
C GLY A 681 -73.74 -31.61 8.59
N PRO A 682 -73.86 -32.29 7.44
CA PRO A 682 -72.70 -32.81 6.70
C PRO A 682 -71.81 -31.68 6.16
N ASP A 683 -70.50 -31.95 6.11
CA ASP A 683 -69.50 -31.02 5.55
C ASP A 683 -69.77 -30.72 4.08
N GLY A 684 -69.43 -29.51 3.63
CA GLY A 684 -69.58 -29.10 2.23
C GLY A 684 -70.95 -28.48 1.89
N VAL A 685 -71.73 -28.10 2.92
CA VAL A 685 -72.96 -27.32 2.78
C VAL A 685 -72.80 -25.98 3.48
N GLU A 686 -73.00 -24.91 2.74
CA GLU A 686 -73.13 -23.56 3.29
C GLU A 686 -74.58 -23.31 3.68
N VAL A 687 -74.82 -22.75 4.86
CA VAL A 687 -76.15 -22.55 5.42
C VAL A 687 -76.41 -21.08 5.71
N GLN A 688 -77.62 -20.63 5.37
CA GLN A 688 -78.14 -19.33 5.76
C GLN A 688 -79.48 -19.50 6.49
N PHE A 689 -79.60 -18.91 7.68
CA PHE A 689 -80.79 -18.97 8.54
C PHE A 689 -81.78 -17.85 8.24
N VAL A 690 -83.07 -18.17 8.23
CA VAL A 690 -84.18 -17.21 8.09
C VAL A 690 -85.27 -17.55 9.11
N PRO A 691 -85.49 -16.74 10.16
CA PRO A 691 -84.71 -15.55 10.55
C PRO A 691 -83.30 -15.92 11.06
N ALA A 692 -82.35 -14.97 10.96
CA ALA A 692 -80.95 -15.18 11.36
C ALA A 692 -80.76 -15.36 12.88
N SER A 693 -81.74 -14.96 13.68
CA SER A 693 -81.78 -15.13 15.14
C SER A 693 -83.19 -15.45 15.61
N VAL A 694 -83.31 -16.24 16.66
CA VAL A 694 -84.56 -16.56 17.35
C VAL A 694 -84.57 -15.93 18.74
N LEU A 695 -85.75 -15.53 19.22
CA LEU A 695 -85.91 -15.01 20.57
C LEU A 695 -86.01 -16.19 21.55
N VAL A 696 -85.12 -16.21 22.54
CA VAL A 696 -85.07 -17.23 23.59
C VAL A 696 -85.57 -16.60 24.89
N ILE A 697 -86.64 -17.17 25.44
CA ILE A 697 -87.28 -16.75 26.68
C ILE A 697 -87.05 -17.84 27.74
N VAL A 698 -86.52 -17.47 28.89
CA VAL A 698 -86.15 -18.41 29.96
C VAL A 698 -86.98 -18.16 31.22
N ASP A 699 -87.92 -19.07 31.52
CA ASP A 699 -88.91 -18.97 32.61
C ASP A 699 -88.63 -19.86 33.83
#